data_AF-A0AA46DGT4-F1
#
_entry.id   AF-A0AA46DGT4-F1
#
_cell.length_a   1.000
_cell.length_b   1.000
_cell.length_c   1.000
_cell.angle_alpha   90.00
_cell.angle_beta   90.00
_cell.angle_gamma   90.00
#
_symmetry.space_group_name_H-M   'P 1'
#
loop_
_entity.id
_entity.type
_entity.pdbx_description
1 polymer ?
#
loop_
_entity_poly.entity_id
_entity_poly.type
_entity_poly.pdbx_seq_one_letter_code
_entity_poly.pdbx_strand_id
1 'polypeptide(L)'
;MKDLQGITVLVLGLGDSGLAMARWCARCGAEVRVWDSREQPPQAEALRQHVPQARLFSGPLGPDSLDGVQRVLKSPGLAPHDERLAALFARAAELGVPVQGELDLFAQALADLKAERGYAPKVIAITGTNGKTTTTSMAALLIERTGKRVAMAGNVGPTMLQTLSDALDLEPPPAAPAAAGAAAPDAAVPGAAPEAGQGPVAAVDATAAVGDDDLAATEHAAAGLPAGEAPAVEALAPEGDTEGPAVADDAAGEGAAGQDESASDATAADGAVPGEAARAAALLLDDDSAALRLAPPPPPEPVFEHLPQVWVLELSSFQLHGVQGFNPSAATVLNVTQDHLDWHGSMQAYAADKARVFGPDTVLVINRDDPLVEAMVPAPQVVKGGRGRPARLVERRVVRFGLDAPRRPGDYGLVVENGMAWLVRAMEADETLKLGRTRRRDDEEEDLHIQRLMPADALRVRGRHNAANALAALALATSVGCPLAPMLHGLREYTGERHRVEYVHTVAGVDYFDDSKGTNVGATVAALNGLALDRAPARIAVILGGDGKGQDFSPLVEPVSRHARYVALIGRDAGLIEQALASTGVPMERFETLPAAVRACAARAHAGDAVLMSPACASLDMFRNYGHRGEVFVAEVQAMAAEQGEIAS
;
A
#
# COMPACT_ATOMS: atom_id res chain seq x y z
N MET A 1 4.17 26.47 7.81
CA MET A 1 5.19 25.93 8.73
C MET A 1 5.59 26.93 9.82
N LYS A 2 4.65 27.71 10.36
CA LYS A 2 4.96 28.77 11.35
C LYS A 2 4.94 28.27 12.81
N ASP A 3 4.15 27.25 13.10
CA ASP A 3 3.88 26.72 14.45
C ASP A 3 5.07 26.02 15.14
N LEU A 4 6.21 25.93 14.45
CA LEU A 4 7.49 25.43 14.96
C LEU A 4 8.60 26.49 14.94
N GLN A 5 8.34 27.68 14.39
CA GLN A 5 9.38 28.70 14.20
C GLN A 5 9.73 29.38 15.54
N GLY A 6 10.99 29.27 15.96
CA GLY A 6 11.50 29.90 17.18
C GLY A 6 11.06 29.27 18.49
N ILE A 7 10.48 28.06 18.47
CA ILE A 7 10.14 27.30 19.68
C ILE A 7 11.21 26.25 19.99
N THR A 8 11.37 25.88 21.26
CA THR A 8 12.12 24.68 21.65
C THR A 8 11.24 23.44 21.57
N VAL A 9 11.77 22.39 20.95
CA VAL A 9 11.17 21.06 20.83
C VAL A 9 12.05 20.01 21.52
N LEU A 10 11.45 19.12 22.31
CA LEU A 10 12.12 17.96 22.91
C LEU A 10 11.70 16.67 22.20
N VAL A 11 12.60 16.07 21.44
CA VAL A 11 12.43 14.73 20.84
C VAL A 11 12.84 13.66 21.86
N LEU A 12 11.99 12.66 22.06
CA LEU A 12 12.20 11.50 22.94
C LEU A 12 12.41 10.25 22.09
N GLY A 13 13.60 9.67 22.21
CA GLY A 13 14.09 8.58 21.38
C GLY A 13 14.58 9.08 20.02
N LEU A 14 15.83 8.75 19.66
CA LEU A 14 16.38 9.04 18.34
C LEU A 14 15.97 7.93 17.36
N GLY A 15 16.91 7.20 16.75
CA GLY A 15 16.59 6.33 15.62
C GLY A 15 15.97 7.10 14.46
N ASP A 16 15.27 6.39 13.56
CA ASP A 16 14.90 6.95 12.24
C ASP A 16 13.76 7.97 12.33
N SER A 17 12.66 7.65 13.02
CA SER A 17 11.58 8.62 13.29
C SER A 17 12.05 9.80 14.13
N GLY A 18 12.93 9.57 15.11
CA GLY A 18 13.49 10.63 15.95
C GLY A 18 14.39 11.59 15.15
N LEU A 19 15.23 11.05 14.26
CA LEU A 19 16.06 11.85 13.34
C LEU A 19 15.19 12.64 12.36
N ALA A 20 14.15 12.02 11.79
CA ALA A 20 13.25 12.68 10.86
C ALA A 20 12.46 13.82 11.52
N MET A 21 11.96 13.61 12.75
CA MET A 21 11.34 14.67 13.55
C MET A 21 12.33 15.79 13.89
N ALA A 22 13.57 15.46 14.27
CA ALA A 22 14.62 16.45 14.55
C ALA A 22 14.99 17.29 13.31
N ARG A 23 15.19 16.65 12.15
CA ARG A 23 15.43 17.31 10.86
C ARG A 23 14.25 18.21 10.46
N TRP A 24 13.02 17.73 10.61
CA TRP A 24 11.82 18.50 10.28
C TRP A 24 11.66 19.75 11.16
N CYS A 25 11.79 19.59 12.49
CA CYS A 25 11.71 20.74 13.41
C CYS A 25 12.81 21.77 13.15
N ALA A 26 14.04 21.32 12.88
CA ALA A 26 15.13 22.22 12.51
C ALA A 26 14.87 22.95 11.17
N ARG A 27 14.32 22.25 10.16
CA ARG A 27 13.89 22.84 8.87
C ARG A 27 12.84 23.94 9.07
N CYS A 28 11.91 23.75 10.01
CA CYS A 28 10.90 24.76 10.36
C CYS A 28 11.41 25.85 11.32
N GLY A 29 12.70 25.87 11.67
CA GLY A 29 13.30 26.91 12.51
C GLY A 29 13.09 26.73 14.02
N ALA A 30 12.90 25.50 14.50
CA ALA A 30 12.83 25.18 15.93
C ALA A 30 14.22 24.94 16.54
N GLU A 31 14.38 25.23 17.83
CA GLU A 31 15.50 24.73 18.63
C GLU A 31 15.24 23.28 19.04
N VAL A 32 16.15 22.36 18.68
CA VAL A 32 15.94 20.92 18.88
C VAL A 32 16.77 20.39 20.05
N ARG A 33 16.11 19.79 21.03
CA ARG A 33 16.70 18.95 22.07
C ARG A 33 16.32 17.50 21.79
N VAL A 34 17.24 16.56 21.93
CA VAL A 34 16.98 15.13 21.73
C VAL A 34 17.43 14.37 22.97
N TRP A 35 16.53 13.60 23.56
CA TRP A 35 16.87 12.63 24.60
C TRP A 35 16.81 11.21 24.04
N ASP A 36 17.75 10.35 24.43
CA ASP A 36 17.60 8.90 24.31
C ASP A 36 18.04 8.21 25.60
N SER A 37 17.40 7.08 25.92
CA SER A 37 17.79 6.24 27.06
C SER A 37 19.16 5.56 26.91
N ARG A 38 19.69 5.51 25.68
CA ARG A 38 21.02 4.96 25.34
C ARG A 38 22.05 6.09 25.29
N GLU A 39 23.24 5.86 25.83
CA GLU A 39 24.37 6.81 25.71
C GLU A 39 24.87 6.95 24.27
N GLN A 40 24.78 5.87 23.48
CA GLN A 40 25.11 5.83 22.06
C GLN A 40 23.88 5.35 21.27
N PRO A 41 22.91 6.23 20.98
CA PRO A 41 21.72 5.85 20.24
C PRO A 41 22.02 5.72 18.72
N PRO A 42 21.27 4.88 17.99
CA PRO A 42 21.32 4.86 16.54
C PRO A 42 20.96 6.24 15.97
N GLN A 43 21.55 6.58 14.83
CA GLN A 43 21.48 7.89 14.19
C GLN A 43 22.14 9.07 14.95
N ALA A 44 22.89 8.84 16.04
CA ALA A 44 23.59 9.92 16.75
C ALA A 44 24.59 10.71 15.88
N GLU A 45 25.25 10.04 14.92
CA GLU A 45 26.17 10.70 13.98
C GLU A 45 25.40 11.46 12.88
N ALA A 46 24.36 10.85 12.30
CA ALA A 46 23.49 11.53 11.34
C ALA A 46 22.81 12.78 11.94
N LEU A 47 22.47 12.75 13.23
CA LEU A 47 21.96 13.92 13.95
C LEU A 47 23.01 15.04 14.02
N ARG A 48 24.27 14.72 14.34
CA ARG A 48 25.38 15.71 14.34
C ARG A 48 25.63 16.31 12.97
N GLN A 49 25.47 15.53 11.90
CA GLN A 49 25.72 15.97 10.53
C GLN A 49 24.56 16.80 9.95
N HIS A 50 23.31 16.39 10.16
CA HIS A 50 22.13 17.05 9.59
C HIS A 50 21.54 18.15 10.48
N VAL A 51 21.76 18.10 11.80
CA VAL A 51 21.26 19.08 12.77
C VAL A 51 22.34 19.37 13.83
N PRO A 52 23.49 19.97 13.44
CA PRO A 52 24.62 20.22 14.35
C PRO A 52 24.27 21.12 15.56
N GLN A 53 23.19 21.89 15.48
CA GLN A 53 22.64 22.68 16.59
C GLN A 53 21.78 21.89 17.59
N ALA A 54 21.46 20.62 17.31
CA ALA A 54 20.62 19.81 18.19
C ALA A 54 21.38 19.33 19.44
N ARG A 55 20.81 19.60 20.62
CA ARG A 55 21.37 19.10 21.88
C ARG A 55 20.91 17.66 22.14
N LEU A 56 21.74 16.69 21.77
CA LEU A 56 21.58 15.28 22.19
C LEU A 56 22.02 15.10 23.66
N PHE A 57 21.25 14.38 24.45
CA PHE A 57 21.57 13.97 25.82
C PHE A 57 20.94 12.64 26.21
N SER A 58 21.41 12.05 27.30
CA SER A 58 20.91 10.80 27.90
C SER A 58 20.83 10.94 29.43
N GLY A 59 20.44 9.87 30.13
CA GLY A 59 20.29 9.86 31.59
C GLY A 59 18.84 10.09 32.05
N PRO A 60 18.61 10.37 33.35
CA PRO A 60 17.26 10.52 33.90
C PRO A 60 16.57 11.79 33.37
N LEU A 61 15.29 11.67 33.03
CA LEU A 61 14.40 12.81 32.75
C LEU A 61 13.67 13.21 34.03
N GLY A 62 13.46 14.52 34.20
CA GLY A 62 12.71 15.11 35.30
C GLY A 62 11.87 16.30 34.85
N PRO A 63 11.07 16.91 35.75
CA PRO A 63 10.23 18.07 35.42
C PRO A 63 11.00 19.19 34.69
N ASP A 64 12.19 19.51 35.20
CA ASP A 64 13.13 20.54 34.70
C ASP A 64 13.63 20.26 33.27
N SER A 65 13.47 19.02 32.76
CA SER A 65 13.79 18.69 31.36
C SER A 65 12.84 19.37 30.36
N LEU A 66 11.69 19.88 30.83
CA LEU A 66 10.77 20.72 30.06
C LEU A 66 11.06 22.22 30.16
N ASP A 67 12.13 22.65 30.84
CA ASP A 67 12.42 24.08 31.02
C ASP A 67 12.66 24.78 29.69
N GLY A 68 11.74 25.68 29.36
CA GLY A 68 11.69 26.39 28.09
C GLY A 68 11.28 25.54 26.88
N VAL A 69 10.74 24.33 27.06
CA VAL A 69 10.20 23.48 25.97
C VAL A 69 8.74 23.82 25.69
N GLN A 70 8.35 23.96 24.40
CA GLN A 70 6.96 24.20 23.99
C GLN A 70 6.28 22.99 23.35
N ARG A 71 7.03 21.96 22.94
CA ARG A 71 6.47 20.74 22.32
C ARG A 71 7.35 19.53 22.63
N VAL A 72 6.72 18.39 22.94
CA VAL A 72 7.39 17.10 23.12
C VAL A 72 7.02 16.19 21.97
N LEU A 73 8.01 15.53 21.37
CA LEU A 73 7.84 14.61 20.24
C LEU A 73 8.31 13.21 20.62
N LYS A 74 7.42 12.23 20.58
CA LYS A 74 7.69 10.87 21.05
C LYS A 74 7.94 9.93 19.87
N SER A 75 9.10 9.29 19.85
CA SER A 75 9.39 8.19 18.92
C SER A 75 8.50 6.96 19.23
N PRO A 76 7.87 6.30 18.24
CA PRO A 76 6.91 5.22 18.47
C PRO A 76 7.44 4.02 19.27
N GLY A 77 8.76 3.79 19.27
CA GLY A 77 9.40 2.69 20.01
C GLY A 77 9.43 2.85 21.53
N LEU A 78 9.02 4.00 22.07
CA LEU A 78 8.93 4.23 23.53
C LEU A 78 7.55 3.78 24.06
N ALA A 79 7.53 3.00 25.15
CA ALA A 79 6.29 2.54 25.78
C ALA A 79 5.40 3.71 26.27
N PRO A 80 4.07 3.56 26.33
CA PRO A 80 3.17 4.59 26.86
C PRO A 80 3.30 4.70 28.39
N HIS A 81 3.69 3.61 29.04
CA HIS A 81 3.88 3.48 30.48
C HIS A 81 5.36 3.29 30.85
N ASP A 82 6.28 3.87 30.06
CA ASP A 82 7.70 3.93 30.43
C ASP A 82 7.86 4.79 31.69
N GLU A 83 8.19 4.17 32.82
CA GLU A 83 8.31 4.82 34.13
C GLU A 83 9.30 5.99 34.10
N ARG A 84 10.33 5.92 33.24
CA ARG A 84 11.35 6.97 33.04
C ARG A 84 10.78 8.24 32.39
N LEU A 85 9.62 8.12 31.73
CA LEU A 85 8.91 9.21 31.06
C LEU A 85 7.66 9.68 31.82
N ALA A 86 7.15 8.87 32.76
CA ALA A 86 5.89 9.15 33.46
C ALA A 86 5.88 10.52 34.17
N ALA A 87 6.96 10.89 34.87
CA ALA A 87 7.10 12.19 35.51
C ALA A 87 7.17 13.35 34.49
N LEU A 88 7.81 13.13 33.34
CA LEU A 88 7.89 14.12 32.26
C LEU A 88 6.51 14.35 31.63
N PHE A 89 5.76 13.27 31.33
CA PHE A 89 4.43 13.37 30.73
C PHE A 89 3.39 13.97 31.68
N ALA A 90 3.46 13.65 32.99
CA ALA A 90 2.65 14.32 34.00
C ALA A 90 2.92 15.84 34.01
N ARG A 91 4.19 16.25 34.03
CA ARG A 91 4.58 17.66 34.00
C ARG A 91 4.20 18.36 32.68
N ALA A 92 4.30 17.67 31.56
CA ALA A 92 3.87 18.20 30.26
C ALA A 92 2.35 18.50 30.26
N ALA A 93 1.54 17.60 30.82
CA ALA A 93 0.10 17.80 30.98
C ALA A 93 -0.23 18.97 31.92
N GLU A 94 0.47 19.11 33.06
CA GLU A 94 0.32 20.26 33.97
C GLU A 94 0.63 21.61 33.29
N LEU A 95 1.64 21.64 32.42
CA LEU A 95 2.08 22.84 31.71
C LEU A 95 1.31 23.10 30.39
N GLY A 96 0.43 22.19 29.98
CA GLY A 96 -0.23 22.25 28.67
C GLY A 96 0.71 22.05 27.47
N VAL A 97 1.90 21.48 27.69
CA VAL A 97 2.88 21.19 26.64
C VAL A 97 2.42 19.96 25.84
N PRO A 98 2.09 20.09 24.53
CA PRO A 98 1.63 18.97 23.73
C PRO A 98 2.71 17.90 23.55
N VAL A 99 2.33 16.65 23.82
CA VAL A 99 3.08 15.44 23.47
C VAL A 99 2.48 14.86 22.19
N GLN A 100 3.29 14.75 21.13
CA GLN A 100 2.86 14.33 19.79
C GLN A 100 3.81 13.29 19.20
N GLY A 101 3.42 12.59 18.13
CA GLY A 101 4.28 11.70 17.36
C GLY A 101 4.66 12.26 15.98
N GLU A 102 5.39 11.45 15.21
CA GLU A 102 5.76 11.77 13.82
C GLU A 102 4.51 11.95 12.93
N LEU A 103 3.45 11.17 13.19
CA LEU A 103 2.20 11.19 12.42
C LEU A 103 1.43 12.51 12.59
N ASP A 104 1.40 13.06 13.80
CA ASP A 104 0.78 14.38 14.07
C ASP A 104 1.55 15.49 13.35
N LEU A 105 2.89 15.45 13.37
CA LEU A 105 3.72 16.41 12.63
C LEU A 105 3.54 16.30 11.12
N PHE A 106 3.44 15.09 10.57
CA PHE A 106 3.18 14.89 9.15
C PHE A 106 1.79 15.39 8.75
N ALA A 107 0.76 15.15 9.58
CA ALA A 107 -0.58 15.69 9.37
C ALA A 107 -0.59 17.23 9.40
N GLN A 108 0.11 17.85 10.36
CA GLN A 108 0.28 19.31 10.42
C GLN A 108 1.06 19.83 9.21
N ALA A 109 2.12 19.15 8.77
CA ALA A 109 2.91 19.55 7.62
C ALA A 109 2.07 19.57 6.32
N LEU A 110 1.19 18.59 6.12
CA LEU A 110 0.24 18.61 4.99
C LEU A 110 -0.80 19.72 5.12
N ALA A 111 -1.30 20.01 6.34
CA ALA A 111 -2.22 21.13 6.57
C ALA A 111 -1.57 22.49 6.27
N ASP A 112 -0.33 22.68 6.72
CA ASP A 112 0.48 23.88 6.46
C ASP A 112 0.77 24.05 4.97
N LEU A 113 1.23 23.00 4.28
CA LEU A 113 1.48 23.06 2.83
C LEU A 113 0.19 23.30 2.02
N LYS A 114 -0.96 22.83 2.51
CA LYS A 114 -2.27 23.17 1.93
C LYS A 114 -2.59 24.66 2.11
N ALA A 115 -2.32 25.23 3.27
CA ALA A 115 -2.56 26.65 3.55
C ALA A 115 -1.57 27.59 2.84
N GLU A 116 -0.30 27.17 2.69
CA GLU A 116 0.79 28.01 2.16
C GLU A 116 1.04 27.81 0.66
N ARG A 117 0.79 26.62 0.10
CA ARG A 117 1.01 26.30 -1.33
C ARG A 117 -0.22 25.77 -2.05
N GLY A 118 -1.34 25.51 -1.36
CA GLY A 118 -2.51 24.83 -1.94
C GLY A 118 -2.36 23.32 -2.14
N TYR A 119 -1.27 22.72 -1.65
CA TYR A 119 -0.98 21.28 -1.79
C TYR A 119 -1.98 20.43 -1.01
N ALA A 120 -2.85 19.71 -1.72
CA ALA A 120 -3.94 18.90 -1.13
C ALA A 120 -3.93 17.44 -1.64
N PRO A 121 -2.85 16.67 -1.38
CA PRO A 121 -2.72 15.30 -1.86
C PRO A 121 -3.77 14.38 -1.23
N LYS A 122 -3.99 13.21 -1.85
CA LYS A 122 -4.77 12.15 -1.20
C LYS A 122 -3.87 11.40 -0.22
N VAL A 123 -4.44 10.94 0.88
CA VAL A 123 -3.73 10.13 1.88
C VAL A 123 -4.49 8.84 2.11
N ILE A 124 -3.81 7.71 1.90
CA ILE A 124 -4.24 6.36 2.25
C ILE A 124 -3.49 5.94 3.51
N ALA A 125 -4.18 5.33 4.46
CA ALA A 125 -3.59 4.85 5.70
C ALA A 125 -3.93 3.38 5.97
N ILE A 126 -2.91 2.54 6.15
CA ILE A 126 -3.03 1.09 6.24
C ILE A 126 -2.45 0.61 7.57
N THR A 127 -3.29 -0.01 8.41
CA THR A 127 -2.85 -0.70 9.61
C THR A 127 -3.51 -2.09 9.74
N GLY A 128 -3.20 -2.81 10.80
CA GLY A 128 -3.60 -4.19 11.05
C GLY A 128 -2.53 -4.92 11.85
N THR A 129 -2.77 -6.17 12.25
CA THR A 129 -1.69 -7.04 12.73
C THR A 129 -0.87 -7.50 11.52
N ASN A 130 -1.52 -8.15 10.57
CA ASN A 130 -0.94 -8.79 9.38
C ASN A 130 -1.36 -8.12 8.06
N GLY A 131 -0.63 -8.41 6.99
CA GLY A 131 -0.90 -7.92 5.62
C GLY A 131 -0.31 -6.55 5.29
N LYS A 132 -0.24 -5.64 6.28
CA LYS A 132 0.20 -4.24 6.18
C LYS A 132 1.11 -3.91 4.98
N THR A 133 2.39 -4.30 5.03
CA THR A 133 3.41 -3.92 4.03
C THR A 133 3.03 -4.36 2.62
N THR A 134 2.50 -5.57 2.45
CA THR A 134 2.02 -6.04 1.13
C THR A 134 0.85 -5.20 0.63
N THR A 135 -0.11 -4.86 1.47
CA THR A 135 -1.23 -3.99 1.03
C THR A 135 -0.75 -2.57 0.73
N THR A 136 0.22 -2.03 1.49
CA THR A 136 0.85 -0.73 1.24
C THR A 136 1.57 -0.70 -0.11
N SER A 137 2.52 -1.61 -0.33
CA SER A 137 3.32 -1.69 -1.56
C SER A 137 2.47 -2.01 -2.78
N MET A 138 1.51 -2.94 -2.64
CA MET A 138 0.56 -3.25 -3.71
C MET A 138 -0.30 -2.04 -4.04
N ALA A 139 -0.92 -1.38 -3.04
CA ALA A 139 -1.75 -0.20 -3.28
C ALA A 139 -0.97 0.95 -3.93
N ALA A 140 0.30 1.16 -3.54
CA ALA A 140 1.17 2.13 -4.20
C ALA A 140 1.36 1.79 -5.70
N LEU A 141 1.77 0.57 -6.03
CA LEU A 141 1.91 0.11 -7.41
C LEU A 141 0.60 0.24 -8.21
N LEU A 142 -0.55 -0.09 -7.62
CA LEU A 142 -1.85 0.07 -8.30
C LEU A 142 -2.09 1.54 -8.67
N ILE A 143 -1.78 2.46 -7.76
CA ILE A 143 -2.01 3.90 -7.93
C ILE A 143 -1.01 4.52 -8.90
N GLU A 144 0.27 4.11 -8.87
CA GLU A 144 1.30 4.48 -9.84
C GLU A 144 0.90 4.09 -11.26
N ARG A 145 0.38 2.87 -11.45
CA ARG A 145 -0.16 2.42 -12.75
C ARG A 145 -1.35 3.24 -13.25
N THR A 146 -1.97 4.07 -12.40
CA THR A 146 -3.00 5.05 -12.83
C THR A 146 -2.41 6.40 -13.28
N GLY A 147 -1.08 6.52 -13.39
CA GLY A 147 -0.38 7.74 -13.82
C GLY A 147 -0.23 8.80 -12.73
N LYS A 148 -0.46 8.45 -11.46
CA LYS A 148 -0.32 9.36 -10.32
C LYS A 148 1.06 9.19 -9.68
N ARG A 149 1.71 10.29 -9.27
CA ARG A 149 2.89 10.22 -8.40
C ARG A 149 2.49 9.76 -6.99
N VAL A 150 3.18 8.75 -6.48
CA VAL A 150 2.92 8.15 -5.17
C VAL A 150 4.15 8.27 -4.27
N ALA A 151 3.93 8.37 -2.96
CA ALA A 151 4.95 8.08 -1.96
C ALA A 151 4.43 7.06 -0.95
N MET A 152 5.23 6.02 -0.71
CA MET A 152 5.10 5.13 0.45
C MET A 152 5.92 5.69 1.60
N ALA A 153 5.38 5.61 2.82
CA ALA A 153 6.13 5.95 4.03
C ALA A 153 5.51 5.31 5.29
N GLY A 154 6.24 5.33 6.40
CA GLY A 154 5.71 5.07 7.74
C GLY A 154 6.48 4.02 8.54
N ASN A 155 5.78 2.95 8.94
CA ASN A 155 6.29 1.90 9.82
C ASN A 155 7.40 1.05 9.20
N VAL A 156 7.29 0.74 7.90
CA VAL A 156 8.40 0.24 7.08
C VAL A 156 8.91 1.44 6.30
N GLY A 157 10.23 1.67 6.37
CA GLY A 157 10.85 2.90 5.87
C GLY A 157 10.71 3.10 4.35
N PRO A 158 10.82 4.35 3.85
CA PRO A 158 11.25 5.56 4.57
C PRO A 158 10.20 6.14 5.55
N THR A 159 10.64 7.03 6.45
CA THR A 159 9.75 7.69 7.41
C THR A 159 8.95 8.82 6.73
N MET A 160 7.84 9.24 7.33
CA MET A 160 6.89 10.17 6.72
C MET A 160 7.48 11.58 6.58
N LEU A 161 8.15 12.07 7.62
CA LEU A 161 8.79 13.39 7.59
C LEU A 161 10.07 13.40 6.75
N GLN A 162 10.77 12.28 6.63
CA GLN A 162 11.92 12.18 5.74
C GLN A 162 11.47 12.26 4.28
N THR A 163 10.51 11.41 3.89
CA THR A 163 9.96 11.36 2.52
C THR A 163 9.34 12.71 2.11
N LEU A 164 8.68 13.41 3.04
CA LEU A 164 8.15 14.75 2.79
C LEU A 164 9.26 15.82 2.68
N SER A 165 10.33 15.71 3.45
CA SER A 165 11.50 16.62 3.33
C SER A 165 12.15 16.47 1.97
N ASP A 166 12.47 15.23 1.57
CA ASP A 166 13.20 14.95 0.34
C ASP A 166 12.38 15.34 -0.90
N ALA A 167 11.05 15.10 -0.88
CA ALA A 167 10.16 15.59 -1.93
C ALA A 167 10.03 17.12 -1.97
N LEU A 168 10.13 17.81 -0.83
CA LEU A 168 10.15 19.28 -0.75
C LEU A 168 11.50 19.91 -1.11
N ASP A 169 12.59 19.16 -1.06
CA ASP A 169 13.93 19.60 -1.49
C ASP A 169 14.15 19.44 -3.00
N LEU A 170 13.37 18.56 -3.64
CA LEU A 170 13.26 18.47 -5.11
C LEU A 170 12.21 19.44 -5.69
N GLU A 171 11.11 19.68 -4.98
CA GLU A 171 10.03 20.54 -5.47
C GLU A 171 10.46 22.01 -5.64
N PRO A 172 10.31 22.62 -6.83
CA PRO A 172 10.66 24.02 -7.05
C PRO A 172 10.04 24.97 -6.02
N PRO A 173 10.72 26.08 -5.68
CA PRO A 173 10.13 27.11 -4.82
C PRO A 173 8.87 27.67 -5.52
N PRO A 174 7.80 27.99 -4.75
CA PRO A 174 6.58 28.52 -5.34
C PRO A 174 6.90 29.81 -6.12
N ALA A 175 6.48 29.85 -7.39
CA ALA A 175 6.73 30.99 -8.27
C ALA A 175 6.22 32.28 -7.60
N ALA A 176 7.06 33.32 -7.61
CA ALA A 176 6.68 34.62 -7.07
C ALA A 176 5.38 35.09 -7.76
N PRO A 177 4.39 35.61 -7.00
CA PRO A 177 3.08 35.96 -7.56
C PRO A 177 3.27 36.96 -8.70
N ALA A 178 2.84 36.58 -9.90
CA ALA A 178 3.01 37.38 -11.11
C ALA A 178 2.45 38.79 -10.87
N ALA A 179 3.29 39.81 -11.08
CA ALA A 179 2.96 41.18 -10.73
C ALA A 179 1.68 41.63 -11.46
N ALA A 180 0.63 41.90 -10.68
CA ALA A 180 -0.70 42.19 -11.21
C ALA A 180 -0.75 43.59 -11.85
N GLY A 181 -0.35 43.66 -13.13
CA GLY A 181 -0.48 44.88 -13.92
C GLY A 181 0.64 45.12 -14.93
N ALA A 182 0.56 44.45 -16.08
CA ALA A 182 1.06 44.98 -17.34
C ALA A 182 -0.03 44.77 -18.39
N ALA A 183 -0.72 45.84 -18.79
CA ALA A 183 -1.70 45.77 -19.87
C ALA A 183 -0.96 45.51 -21.19
N ALA A 184 -1.38 44.48 -21.92
CA ALA A 184 -0.85 44.24 -23.26
C ALA A 184 -1.26 45.39 -24.20
N PRO A 185 -0.34 45.98 -24.98
CA PRO A 185 -0.71 46.93 -26.02
C PRO A 185 -1.44 46.20 -27.16
N ASP A 186 -2.39 46.89 -27.82
CA ASP A 186 -3.21 46.31 -28.89
C ASP A 186 -2.36 45.70 -30.02
N ALA A 187 -2.53 44.39 -30.22
CA ALA A 187 -1.96 43.67 -31.36
C ALA A 187 -2.86 43.88 -32.60
N ALA A 188 -2.51 44.85 -33.43
CA ALA A 188 -3.23 45.15 -34.66
C ALA A 188 -3.24 43.94 -35.63
N VAL A 189 -4.41 43.69 -36.24
CA VAL A 189 -4.63 42.55 -37.16
C VAL A 189 -3.89 42.75 -38.49
N PRO A 190 -2.99 41.85 -38.90
CA PRO A 190 -2.47 41.78 -40.27
C PRO A 190 -3.46 41.00 -41.15
N GLY A 191 -3.78 41.55 -42.32
CA GLY A 191 -4.71 40.94 -43.28
C GLY A 191 -4.11 39.84 -44.17
N ALA A 192 -5.00 39.20 -44.92
CA ALA A 192 -4.77 38.11 -45.87
C ALA A 192 -3.46 38.15 -46.70
N ALA A 193 -2.84 36.98 -46.86
CA ALA A 193 -1.77 36.71 -47.82
C ALA A 193 -2.26 35.69 -48.88
N PRO A 194 -2.08 35.95 -50.19
CA PRO A 194 -2.44 35.01 -51.26
C PRO A 194 -1.29 34.09 -51.70
N GLU A 195 -1.68 32.84 -51.99
CA GLU A 195 -1.13 31.83 -52.92
C GLU A 195 0.33 31.84 -53.42
N ALA A 196 1.00 30.70 -53.15
CA ALA A 196 1.69 29.81 -54.09
C ALA A 196 2.94 30.25 -54.90
N GLY A 197 4.02 29.47 -54.73
CA GLY A 197 5.16 29.33 -55.66
C GLY A 197 5.86 27.97 -55.42
N GLN A 198 6.33 27.29 -56.47
CA GLN A 198 6.72 25.87 -56.40
C GLN A 198 8.24 25.59 -56.52
N GLY A 199 8.83 25.03 -55.46
CA GLY A 199 10.01 24.13 -55.47
C GLY A 199 11.35 24.67 -56.02
N PRO A 200 12.37 23.79 -56.20
CA PRO A 200 12.51 22.41 -55.68
C PRO A 200 13.72 22.25 -54.72
N VAL A 201 13.92 21.03 -54.21
CA VAL A 201 15.03 20.66 -53.29
C VAL A 201 16.37 20.37 -53.97
N ALA A 202 17.47 20.69 -53.28
CA ALA A 202 18.81 20.14 -53.48
C ALA A 202 19.58 20.15 -52.14
N ALA A 203 20.53 19.22 -51.93
CA ALA A 203 21.20 18.99 -50.64
C ALA A 203 22.71 19.34 -50.67
N VAL A 204 23.31 19.54 -49.47
CA VAL A 204 24.77 19.58 -49.25
C VAL A 204 25.11 18.94 -47.88
N ASP A 205 26.30 18.38 -47.77
CA ASP A 205 26.81 17.52 -46.69
C ASP A 205 27.23 18.19 -45.36
N ALA A 206 26.91 17.49 -44.25
CA ALA A 206 27.79 16.97 -43.18
C ALA A 206 28.85 17.82 -42.43
N THR A 207 29.37 17.19 -41.34
CA THR A 207 30.48 17.59 -40.43
C THR A 207 30.14 18.64 -39.36
N ALA A 208 30.63 18.60 -38.10
CA ALA A 208 31.53 17.64 -37.43
C ALA A 208 31.23 17.46 -35.91
N ALA A 209 31.94 16.50 -35.30
CA ALA A 209 31.79 15.94 -33.95
C ALA A 209 32.09 16.85 -32.72
N VAL A 210 31.38 16.54 -31.62
CA VAL A 210 31.81 16.46 -30.19
C VAL A 210 30.89 15.40 -29.55
N GLY A 211 31.23 14.53 -28.60
CA GLY A 211 32.51 14.23 -27.93
C GLY A 211 32.23 13.73 -26.50
N ASP A 212 32.34 12.43 -26.25
CA ASP A 212 32.10 11.79 -24.94
C ASP A 212 33.36 11.74 -24.06
N ASP A 213 33.17 11.93 -22.75
CA ASP A 213 33.99 11.49 -21.59
C ASP A 213 33.43 12.22 -20.34
N ASP A 214 33.32 11.64 -19.14
CA ASP A 214 33.38 10.24 -18.70
C ASP A 214 32.63 10.12 -17.34
N LEU A 215 32.14 8.94 -16.96
CA LEU A 215 31.45 8.66 -15.69
C LEU A 215 32.11 7.48 -14.96
N ALA A 216 33.18 7.79 -14.22
CA ALA A 216 33.99 6.79 -13.52
C ALA A 216 33.24 6.13 -12.35
N ALA A 217 33.00 4.82 -12.47
CA ALA A 217 32.70 3.92 -11.36
C ALA A 217 33.82 2.88 -11.24
N THR A 218 34.44 2.74 -10.07
CA THR A 218 35.63 1.91 -9.88
C THR A 218 35.33 0.56 -9.26
N GLU A 219 35.62 -0.53 -9.98
CA GLU A 219 35.75 -1.86 -9.39
C GLU A 219 37.18 -2.43 -9.54
N HIS A 220 37.56 -3.25 -8.55
CA HIS A 220 38.77 -4.05 -8.51
C HIS A 220 38.41 -5.40 -7.86
N ALA A 221 38.99 -6.54 -8.22
CA ALA A 221 39.71 -6.92 -9.45
C ALA A 221 39.89 -8.45 -9.39
N ALA A 222 39.74 -9.17 -10.50
CA ALA A 222 39.98 -10.61 -10.55
C ALA A 222 40.66 -11.03 -11.87
N ALA A 223 41.77 -11.75 -11.76
CA ALA A 223 42.42 -12.47 -12.86
C ALA A 223 41.98 -13.95 -12.83
N GLY A 224 42.07 -14.74 -13.90
CA GLY A 224 42.43 -14.38 -15.28
C GLY A 224 43.05 -15.56 -16.06
N LEU A 225 42.39 -15.96 -17.15
CA LEU A 225 42.83 -16.91 -18.20
C LEU A 225 42.98 -18.40 -17.77
N PRO A 226 43.02 -19.36 -18.73
CA PRO A 226 42.84 -19.26 -20.19
C PRO A 226 41.65 -20.08 -20.75
N ALA A 227 41.47 -20.04 -22.07
CA ALA A 227 40.39 -20.70 -22.82
C ALA A 227 40.55 -22.23 -22.98
N GLY A 228 39.43 -22.90 -23.31
CA GLY A 228 39.35 -24.28 -23.80
C GLY A 228 38.36 -24.37 -24.97
N GLU A 229 38.50 -25.40 -25.81
CA GLU A 229 37.85 -25.49 -27.13
C GLU A 229 36.40 -26.00 -27.08
N ALA A 230 35.60 -25.63 -28.09
CA ALA A 230 34.24 -26.11 -28.30
C ALA A 230 34.11 -26.86 -29.64
N PRO A 231 33.64 -28.12 -29.66
CA PRO A 231 33.24 -28.82 -30.88
C PRO A 231 31.75 -28.60 -31.18
N ALA A 232 31.38 -28.59 -32.46
CA ALA A 232 29.99 -28.49 -32.91
C ALA A 232 29.42 -29.87 -33.30
N VAL A 233 28.13 -30.07 -33.02
CA VAL A 233 27.24 -31.06 -33.65
C VAL A 233 25.85 -30.40 -33.65
N GLU A 234 25.36 -29.91 -34.79
CA GLU A 234 24.84 -30.64 -35.97
C GLU A 234 23.32 -30.83 -35.83
N ALA A 235 22.57 -30.29 -36.79
CA ALA A 235 21.11 -30.21 -36.75
C ALA A 235 20.49 -31.03 -37.89
N LEU A 236 19.42 -31.76 -37.58
CA LEU A 236 18.63 -32.52 -38.55
C LEU A 236 17.19 -32.00 -38.55
N ALA A 237 16.69 -31.72 -39.76
CA ALA A 237 15.30 -31.34 -40.02
C ALA A 237 14.45 -32.59 -40.37
N PRO A 238 13.12 -32.54 -40.20
CA PRO A 238 12.24 -33.66 -40.51
C PRO A 238 11.71 -33.65 -41.97
N GLU A 239 11.59 -34.84 -42.54
CA GLU A 239 10.61 -35.19 -43.60
C GLU A 239 9.47 -35.97 -42.89
N GLY A 240 8.19 -35.91 -43.28
CA GLY A 240 7.62 -36.50 -44.50
C GLY A 240 7.09 -37.92 -44.17
N ASP A 241 5.85 -38.32 -44.49
CA ASP A 241 4.77 -37.62 -45.21
C ASP A 241 3.39 -38.32 -44.95
N THR A 242 2.28 -37.77 -45.48
CA THR A 242 0.93 -38.36 -45.84
C THR A 242 0.38 -39.64 -45.13
N GLU A 243 -0.92 -39.82 -44.84
CA GLU A 243 -2.10 -39.78 -45.75
C GLU A 243 -3.46 -39.55 -45.02
N GLY A 244 -4.56 -39.33 -45.78
CA GLY A 244 -5.96 -39.30 -45.33
C GLY A 244 -6.67 -40.67 -45.39
N PRO A 245 -8.03 -40.78 -45.54
CA PRO A 245 -8.93 -39.89 -46.30
C PRO A 245 -10.29 -39.52 -45.63
N ALA A 246 -11.19 -38.90 -46.41
CA ALA A 246 -12.60 -38.53 -46.07
C ALA A 246 -13.58 -39.74 -46.20
N VAL A 247 -14.93 -39.69 -46.17
CA VAL A 247 -16.01 -38.71 -46.55
C VAL A 247 -17.36 -39.15 -45.88
N ALA A 248 -18.56 -38.53 -45.89
CA ALA A 248 -19.16 -37.29 -46.46
C ALA A 248 -20.49 -36.93 -45.72
N ASP A 249 -21.07 -35.74 -46.03
CA ASP A 249 -22.52 -35.35 -46.04
C ASP A 249 -23.36 -35.39 -44.73
N ASP A 250 -24.47 -34.63 -44.57
CA ASP A 250 -25.47 -34.10 -45.54
C ASP A 250 -26.03 -32.68 -45.19
N ALA A 251 -26.91 -32.12 -46.04
CA ALA A 251 -27.42 -30.73 -46.14
C ALA A 251 -28.62 -30.38 -45.21
N ALA A 252 -29.34 -29.23 -45.25
CA ALA A 252 -29.41 -28.02 -46.12
C ALA A 252 -29.77 -26.78 -45.25
N GLY A 253 -29.67 -25.48 -45.61
CA GLY A 253 -30.24 -24.70 -46.74
C GLY A 253 -30.93 -23.42 -46.15
N GLU A 254 -31.25 -22.31 -46.82
CA GLU A 254 -31.07 -21.84 -48.21
C GLU A 254 -30.12 -20.59 -48.25
N GLY A 255 -30.30 -19.37 -48.80
CA GLY A 255 -31.35 -18.65 -49.58
C GLY A 255 -31.75 -17.30 -48.93
N ALA A 256 -31.82 -16.13 -49.59
CA ALA A 256 -31.41 -15.68 -50.94
C ALA A 256 -31.04 -14.15 -50.91
N ALA A 257 -30.58 -13.56 -52.03
CA ALA A 257 -30.01 -12.19 -52.08
C ALA A 257 -30.86 -11.14 -52.85
N GLY A 258 -30.52 -9.86 -52.69
CA GLY A 258 -31.06 -8.72 -53.47
C GLY A 258 -30.34 -7.40 -53.16
N GLN A 259 -30.16 -6.53 -54.17
CA GLN A 259 -29.40 -5.27 -54.09
C GLN A 259 -30.17 -4.08 -54.71
N ASP A 260 -29.65 -2.88 -54.41
CA ASP A 260 -29.62 -1.66 -55.21
C ASP A 260 -30.81 -0.66 -55.32
N GLU A 261 -30.42 0.58 -54.98
CA GLU A 261 -30.59 1.85 -55.70
C GLU A 261 -31.91 2.66 -55.80
N SER A 262 -31.72 3.94 -55.44
CA SER A 262 -32.13 5.16 -56.16
C SER A 262 -33.40 5.93 -55.74
N ALA A 263 -33.24 7.25 -55.80
CA ALA A 263 -34.08 8.32 -55.25
C ALA A 263 -35.12 8.89 -56.25
N SER A 264 -35.78 9.98 -55.84
CA SER A 264 -36.71 10.86 -56.60
C SER A 264 -38.13 10.30 -56.83
N ASP A 265 -39.18 11.10 -57.00
CA ASP A 265 -39.27 12.58 -57.07
C ASP A 265 -40.56 13.10 -56.37
N ALA A 266 -40.73 14.43 -56.28
CA ALA A 266 -41.80 15.11 -55.53
C ALA A 266 -43.03 15.51 -56.37
N THR A 267 -44.15 15.85 -55.70
CA THR A 267 -45.09 16.90 -56.18
C THR A 267 -45.85 17.61 -55.04
N ALA A 268 -46.22 18.85 -55.33
CA ALA A 268 -47.10 19.82 -54.65
C ALA A 268 -48.51 19.31 -54.25
N ALA A 269 -49.40 20.03 -53.54
CA ALA A 269 -49.34 21.14 -52.55
C ALA A 269 -50.81 21.49 -52.12
N ASP A 270 -51.00 22.53 -51.29
CA ASP A 270 -52.25 23.07 -50.71
C ASP A 270 -53.02 22.19 -49.69
N GLY A 271 -53.59 22.74 -48.60
CA GLY A 271 -53.44 24.11 -48.06
C GLY A 271 -54.58 24.55 -47.12
N ALA A 272 -54.31 24.78 -45.82
CA ALA A 272 -55.25 25.43 -44.90
C ALA A 272 -54.62 26.00 -43.59
N VAL A 273 -54.78 27.31 -43.37
CA VAL A 273 -54.89 28.08 -42.10
C VAL A 273 -53.99 27.73 -40.89
N PRO A 274 -53.08 28.64 -40.44
CA PRO A 274 -52.32 28.49 -39.18
C PRO A 274 -53.09 29.04 -37.95
N GLY A 275 -52.91 28.43 -36.76
CA GLY A 275 -53.72 28.87 -35.60
C GLY A 275 -53.36 28.44 -34.17
N GLU A 276 -52.18 27.87 -33.86
CA GLU A 276 -51.90 27.45 -32.46
C GLU A 276 -50.46 27.65 -31.95
N ALA A 277 -49.43 27.37 -32.76
CA ALA A 277 -48.02 27.49 -32.35
C ALA A 277 -47.61 28.89 -31.81
N ALA A 278 -48.25 29.95 -32.30
CA ALA A 278 -47.96 31.33 -31.90
C ALA A 278 -48.39 31.69 -30.45
N ARG A 279 -49.15 30.82 -29.76
CA ARG A 279 -49.68 31.11 -28.41
C ARG A 279 -48.87 30.50 -27.26
N ALA A 280 -47.97 29.54 -27.55
CA ALA A 280 -47.10 28.93 -26.55
C ALA A 280 -45.84 29.76 -26.24
N ALA A 281 -45.37 30.58 -27.20
CA ALA A 281 -44.14 31.37 -27.06
C ALA A 281 -44.30 32.70 -26.28
N ALA A 282 -45.51 33.03 -25.82
CA ALA A 282 -45.87 34.35 -25.27
C ALA A 282 -46.05 34.40 -23.74
N LEU A 283 -45.59 33.37 -23.01
CA LEU A 283 -45.73 33.23 -21.55
C LEU A 283 -44.39 32.97 -20.83
N LEU A 284 -43.25 33.32 -21.46
CA LEU A 284 -41.90 33.18 -20.91
C LEU A 284 -41.06 34.46 -21.09
N LEU A 285 -41.71 35.63 -20.93
CA LEU A 285 -41.09 36.96 -20.97
C LEU A 285 -41.55 37.81 -19.77
N ASP A 286 -41.29 37.31 -18.56
CA ASP A 286 -41.16 38.17 -17.38
C ASP A 286 -39.75 38.78 -17.39
N ASP A 287 -39.67 40.11 -17.30
CA ASP A 287 -38.45 40.88 -17.54
C ASP A 287 -37.58 41.01 -16.29
N ASP A 288 -36.93 39.91 -15.92
CA ASP A 288 -35.92 39.88 -14.85
C ASP A 288 -34.63 39.21 -15.37
N SER A 289 -34.06 39.80 -16.44
CA SER A 289 -32.84 39.34 -17.11
C SER A 289 -31.56 39.63 -16.30
N ALA A 290 -31.54 39.20 -15.03
CA ALA A 290 -30.34 39.05 -14.23
C ALA A 290 -29.42 38.02 -14.91
N ALA A 291 -28.59 38.50 -15.85
CA ALA A 291 -27.78 37.68 -16.72
C ALA A 291 -27.04 36.59 -15.94
N LEU A 292 -27.16 35.34 -16.41
CA LEU A 292 -26.52 34.17 -15.81
C LEU A 292 -24.99 34.30 -15.88
N ARG A 293 -24.44 35.02 -14.91
CA ARG A 293 -23.01 35.14 -14.65
C ARG A 293 -22.53 33.77 -14.18
N LEU A 294 -22.18 32.93 -15.15
CA LEU A 294 -21.29 31.80 -14.93
C LEU A 294 -20.12 32.33 -14.12
N ALA A 295 -19.91 31.79 -12.92
CA ALA A 295 -18.73 32.13 -12.14
C ALA A 295 -17.50 31.83 -13.02
N PRO A 296 -16.48 32.71 -13.03
CA PRO A 296 -15.25 32.39 -13.75
C PRO A 296 -14.76 31.03 -13.25
N PRO A 297 -14.22 30.17 -14.14
CA PRO A 297 -13.74 28.86 -13.74
C PRO A 297 -12.76 29.03 -12.57
N PRO A 298 -12.78 28.14 -11.56
CA PRO A 298 -11.86 28.25 -10.44
C PRO A 298 -10.42 28.29 -10.98
N PRO A 299 -9.53 29.08 -10.35
CA PRO A 299 -8.13 29.12 -10.77
C PRO A 299 -7.57 27.69 -10.81
N PRO A 300 -6.75 27.34 -11.80
CA PRO A 300 -6.23 25.98 -11.94
C PRO A 300 -5.52 25.56 -10.65
N GLU A 301 -5.73 24.32 -10.23
CA GLU A 301 -5.07 23.79 -9.04
C GLU A 301 -3.55 23.88 -9.20
N PRO A 302 -2.80 24.21 -8.12
CA PRO A 302 -1.35 24.35 -8.20
C PRO A 302 -0.71 23.03 -8.65
N VAL A 303 -0.04 23.07 -9.80
CA VAL A 303 0.74 21.96 -10.31
C VAL A 303 2.04 21.90 -9.51
N PHE A 304 2.36 20.69 -9.03
CA PHE A 304 3.63 20.36 -8.40
C PHE A 304 4.38 19.37 -9.29
N GLU A 305 5.70 19.38 -9.26
CA GLU A 305 6.55 18.57 -10.15
C GLU A 305 6.99 17.26 -9.48
N HIS A 306 7.45 17.35 -8.22
CA HIS A 306 8.01 16.24 -7.45
C HIS A 306 7.10 15.79 -6.30
N LEU A 307 6.29 16.68 -5.72
CA LEU A 307 5.42 16.32 -4.61
C LEU A 307 4.40 15.24 -5.00
N PRO A 308 4.21 14.18 -4.17
CA PRO A 308 3.26 13.10 -4.43
C PRO A 308 1.81 13.59 -4.53
N GLN A 309 1.05 13.02 -5.47
CA GLN A 309 -0.40 13.24 -5.56
C GLN A 309 -1.14 12.32 -4.58
N VAL A 310 -0.55 11.18 -4.22
CA VAL A 310 -1.08 10.24 -3.22
C VAL A 310 0.02 9.77 -2.27
N TRP A 311 -0.28 9.78 -0.98
CA TRP A 311 0.53 9.13 0.06
C TRP A 311 -0.11 7.81 0.45
N VAL A 312 0.69 6.75 0.57
CA VAL A 312 0.24 5.43 1.02
C VAL A 312 1.04 5.06 2.27
N LEU A 313 0.42 5.25 3.44
CA LEU A 313 1.09 5.18 4.73
C LEU A 313 0.89 3.81 5.39
N GLU A 314 1.98 3.10 5.70
CA GLU A 314 1.92 1.96 6.62
C GLU A 314 2.02 2.47 8.06
N LEU A 315 1.02 2.19 8.91
CA LEU A 315 0.98 2.67 10.28
C LEU A 315 0.93 1.52 11.29
N SER A 316 1.81 1.57 12.29
CA SER A 316 1.74 0.73 13.49
C SER A 316 0.65 1.22 14.45
N SER A 317 0.22 0.38 15.39
CA SER A 317 -0.61 0.84 16.52
C SER A 317 0.15 1.84 17.41
N PHE A 318 1.48 1.80 17.44
CA PHE A 318 2.31 2.74 18.21
C PHE A 318 2.35 4.15 17.61
N GLN A 319 2.35 4.27 16.28
CA GLN A 319 2.25 5.57 15.58
C GLN A 319 0.84 6.16 15.66
N LEU A 320 -0.18 5.31 15.81
CA LEU A 320 -1.57 5.74 15.98
C LEU A 320 -1.92 6.05 17.45
N HIS A 321 -1.26 5.43 18.42
CA HIS A 321 -1.51 5.67 19.84
C HIS A 321 -1.36 7.16 20.21
N GLY A 322 -2.44 7.73 20.77
CA GLY A 322 -2.48 9.13 21.19
C GLY A 322 -2.66 10.16 20.07
N VAL A 323 -2.55 9.78 18.78
CA VAL A 323 -2.59 10.71 17.63
C VAL A 323 -3.84 11.60 17.65
N GLN A 324 -3.67 12.88 17.29
CA GLN A 324 -4.73 13.88 17.21
C GLN A 324 -4.88 14.40 15.78
N GLY A 325 -6.11 14.61 15.32
CA GLY A 325 -6.41 15.31 14.06
C GLY A 325 -6.06 14.59 12.75
N PHE A 326 -5.46 13.39 12.78
CA PHE A 326 -5.17 12.61 11.58
C PHE A 326 -6.46 12.24 10.83
N ASN A 327 -6.58 12.70 9.57
CA ASN A 327 -7.79 12.56 8.75
C ASN A 327 -7.44 12.14 7.31
N PRO A 328 -7.04 10.88 7.08
CA PRO A 328 -6.71 10.37 5.75
C PRO A 328 -7.95 10.33 4.85
N SER A 329 -7.74 10.36 3.53
CA SER A 329 -8.83 10.30 2.53
C SER A 329 -9.55 8.94 2.57
N ALA A 330 -8.79 7.86 2.67
CA ALA A 330 -9.29 6.50 2.90
C ALA A 330 -8.34 5.76 3.85
N ALA A 331 -8.86 4.85 4.66
CA ALA A 331 -8.04 4.07 5.58
C ALA A 331 -8.57 2.65 5.77
N THR A 332 -7.72 1.74 6.26
CA THR A 332 -8.12 0.39 6.64
C THR A 332 -7.42 -0.10 7.91
N VAL A 333 -8.14 -0.93 8.66
CA VAL A 333 -7.55 -1.91 9.59
C VAL A 333 -7.76 -3.27 8.94
N LEU A 334 -6.68 -3.93 8.52
CA LEU A 334 -6.79 -5.17 7.71
C LEU A 334 -7.29 -6.38 8.52
N ASN A 335 -6.95 -6.43 9.81
CA ASN A 335 -7.25 -7.50 10.77
C ASN A 335 -6.69 -7.12 12.16
N VAL A 336 -7.22 -7.73 13.22
CA VAL A 336 -6.77 -7.56 14.61
C VAL A 336 -6.59 -8.93 15.30
N THR A 337 -5.46 -9.57 15.05
CA THR A 337 -5.00 -10.77 15.81
C THR A 337 -4.01 -10.38 16.91
N GLN A 338 -3.81 -11.28 17.89
CA GLN A 338 -2.94 -11.04 19.05
C GLN A 338 -1.50 -10.69 18.64
N ASP A 339 -1.02 -9.56 19.14
CA ASP A 339 0.35 -9.05 19.01
C ASP A 339 0.50 -7.88 20.01
N HIS A 340 1.73 -7.59 20.43
CA HIS A 340 2.09 -6.43 21.27
C HIS A 340 1.27 -6.22 22.57
N LEU A 341 0.82 -7.30 23.24
CA LEU A 341 0.09 -7.19 24.51
C LEU A 341 0.97 -6.73 25.68
N ASP A 342 2.28 -6.93 25.60
CA ASP A 342 3.31 -6.36 26.47
C ASP A 342 3.24 -4.82 26.54
N TRP A 343 2.86 -4.18 25.43
CA TRP A 343 2.80 -2.72 25.28
C TRP A 343 1.38 -2.19 25.49
N HIS A 344 0.37 -2.89 24.97
CA HIS A 344 -1.04 -2.44 24.96
C HIS A 344 -1.87 -2.94 26.15
N GLY A 345 -1.40 -3.96 26.89
CA GLY A 345 -2.08 -4.55 28.05
C GLY A 345 -3.38 -5.33 27.74
N SER A 346 -4.05 -5.06 26.62
CA SER A 346 -5.28 -5.76 26.20
C SER A 346 -5.50 -5.70 24.68
N MET A 347 -6.22 -6.68 24.15
CA MET A 347 -6.67 -6.68 22.75
C MET A 347 -7.59 -5.50 22.43
N GLN A 348 -8.39 -5.05 23.41
CA GLN A 348 -9.31 -3.92 23.27
C GLN A 348 -8.55 -2.60 23.09
N ALA A 349 -7.46 -2.37 23.86
CA ALA A 349 -6.59 -1.21 23.67
C ALA A 349 -5.85 -1.26 22.32
N TYR A 350 -5.30 -2.43 21.95
CA TYR A 350 -4.64 -2.65 20.66
C TYR A 350 -5.57 -2.39 19.46
N ALA A 351 -6.83 -2.84 19.55
CA ALA A 351 -7.86 -2.56 18.56
C ALA A 351 -8.24 -1.08 18.52
N ALA A 352 -8.44 -0.44 19.68
CA ALA A 352 -8.82 0.96 19.79
C ALA A 352 -7.75 1.90 19.22
N ASP A 353 -6.46 1.63 19.46
CA ASP A 353 -5.38 2.42 18.87
C ASP A 353 -5.29 2.22 17.35
N LYS A 354 -5.53 1.02 16.81
CA LYS A 354 -5.66 0.85 15.34
C LYS A 354 -6.85 1.61 14.77
N ALA A 355 -7.99 1.65 15.48
CA ALA A 355 -9.19 2.35 15.03
C ALA A 355 -9.00 3.88 14.88
N ARG A 356 -7.99 4.48 15.53
CA ARG A 356 -7.60 5.89 15.34
C ARG A 356 -7.14 6.24 13.92
N VAL A 357 -6.89 5.23 13.07
CA VAL A 357 -6.64 5.44 11.63
C VAL A 357 -7.84 6.06 10.90
N PHE A 358 -9.05 5.92 11.45
CA PHE A 358 -10.29 6.45 10.88
C PHE A 358 -10.59 7.87 11.40
N GLY A 359 -10.05 8.88 10.72
CA GLY A 359 -10.41 10.28 10.97
C GLY A 359 -11.87 10.60 10.67
N PRO A 360 -12.36 11.84 10.91
CA PRO A 360 -13.78 12.19 10.78
C PRO A 360 -14.39 12.02 9.38
N ASP A 361 -13.65 12.35 8.32
CA ASP A 361 -14.16 12.37 6.94
C ASP A 361 -13.72 11.15 6.11
N THR A 362 -12.72 10.42 6.61
CA THR A 362 -12.11 9.22 6.01
C THR A 362 -13.15 8.23 5.48
N VAL A 363 -12.91 7.68 4.29
CA VAL A 363 -13.62 6.48 3.82
C VAL A 363 -13.06 5.25 4.54
N LEU A 364 -13.90 4.52 5.28
CA LEU A 364 -13.48 3.31 5.99
C LEU A 364 -13.47 2.15 5.00
N VAL A 365 -12.31 1.55 4.76
CA VAL A 365 -12.16 0.26 4.08
C VAL A 365 -12.05 -0.83 5.12
N ILE A 366 -13.09 -1.66 5.23
CA ILE A 366 -13.35 -2.55 6.36
C ILE A 366 -13.22 -4.02 5.95
N ASN A 367 -12.50 -4.81 6.74
CA ASN A 367 -12.53 -6.26 6.61
C ASN A 367 -13.79 -6.80 7.30
N ARG A 368 -14.71 -7.40 6.54
CA ARG A 368 -15.94 -8.00 7.09
C ARG A 368 -15.76 -9.43 7.62
N ASP A 369 -14.61 -10.04 7.36
CA ASP A 369 -14.26 -11.37 7.89
C ASP A 369 -13.72 -11.29 9.33
N ASP A 370 -13.34 -10.09 9.79
CA ASP A 370 -12.80 -9.83 11.13
C ASP A 370 -13.83 -9.06 11.98
N PRO A 371 -14.46 -9.70 12.99
CA PRO A 371 -15.48 -9.07 13.82
C PRO A 371 -14.99 -7.86 14.64
N LEU A 372 -13.69 -7.78 14.97
CA LEU A 372 -13.14 -6.62 15.67
C LEU A 372 -12.95 -5.43 14.73
N VAL A 373 -12.72 -5.66 13.44
CA VAL A 373 -12.64 -4.62 12.40
C VAL A 373 -14.02 -4.14 11.96
N GLU A 374 -14.97 -5.04 11.70
CA GLU A 374 -16.35 -4.66 11.35
C GLU A 374 -17.01 -3.85 12.49
N ALA A 375 -16.72 -4.17 13.75
CA ALA A 375 -17.15 -3.39 14.91
C ALA A 375 -16.52 -1.97 15.02
N MET A 376 -15.54 -1.61 14.19
CA MET A 376 -15.00 -0.25 14.12
C MET A 376 -15.88 0.70 13.29
N VAL A 377 -16.89 0.20 12.57
CA VAL A 377 -17.87 1.03 11.87
C VAL A 377 -18.75 1.75 12.90
N PRO A 378 -18.68 3.09 13.03
CA PRO A 378 -19.44 3.79 14.05
C PRO A 378 -20.93 3.85 13.69
N ALA A 379 -21.78 3.82 14.71
CA ALA A 379 -23.24 3.92 14.53
C ALA A 379 -23.64 5.22 13.80
N PRO A 380 -24.64 5.18 12.90
CA PRO A 380 -25.13 6.35 12.18
C PRO A 380 -25.56 7.50 13.10
N GLN A 381 -25.17 8.73 12.75
CA GLN A 381 -25.42 9.91 13.59
C GLN A 381 -26.69 10.65 13.20
N VAL A 382 -27.50 11.03 14.19
CA VAL A 382 -28.74 11.80 14.00
C VAL A 382 -28.43 13.30 13.99
N VAL A 383 -28.24 13.87 12.81
CA VAL A 383 -28.04 15.31 12.64
C VAL A 383 -29.39 16.01 12.67
N LYS A 384 -29.63 16.84 13.69
CA LYS A 384 -30.86 17.64 13.79
C LYS A 384 -30.96 18.61 12.61
N GLY A 385 -32.11 18.60 11.92
CA GLY A 385 -32.40 19.59 10.89
C GLY A 385 -32.46 21.00 11.48
N GLY A 386 -32.12 22.01 10.66
CA GLY A 386 -32.41 23.41 10.97
C GLY A 386 -33.92 23.66 11.11
N ARG A 387 -34.32 24.83 11.61
CA ARG A 387 -35.71 25.20 11.95
C ARG A 387 -36.71 24.76 10.83
N GLY A 388 -37.53 23.74 11.11
CA GLY A 388 -38.53 23.20 10.18
C GLY A 388 -38.09 22.02 9.29
N ARG A 389 -36.83 21.56 9.35
CA ARG A 389 -36.36 20.36 8.65
C ARG A 389 -36.32 19.14 9.60
N PRO A 390 -36.64 17.93 9.13
CA PRO A 390 -36.49 16.70 9.92
C PRO A 390 -35.02 16.45 10.25
N ALA A 391 -34.76 15.64 11.29
CA ALA A 391 -33.42 15.14 11.55
C ALA A 391 -33.02 14.14 10.45
N ARG A 392 -31.78 14.23 9.97
CA ARG A 392 -31.21 13.32 8.97
C ARG A 392 -30.27 12.34 9.65
N LEU A 393 -30.43 11.06 9.35
CA LEU A 393 -29.42 10.05 9.66
C LEU A 393 -28.24 10.21 8.70
N VAL A 394 -27.03 10.32 9.24
CA VAL A 394 -25.78 10.45 8.48
C VAL A 394 -24.90 9.26 8.81
N GLU A 395 -24.71 8.39 7.83
CA GLU A 395 -23.79 7.26 7.92
C GLU A 395 -22.37 7.68 7.49
N ARG A 396 -21.36 6.94 7.96
CA ARG A 396 -20.00 7.07 7.41
C ARG A 396 -19.94 6.41 6.03
N ARG A 397 -19.03 6.91 5.18
CA ARG A 397 -18.66 6.22 3.93
C ARG A 397 -17.85 4.97 4.27
N VAL A 398 -18.40 3.80 3.99
CA VAL A 398 -17.78 2.49 4.26
C VAL A 398 -17.75 1.67 2.97
N VAL A 399 -16.65 0.99 2.71
CA VAL A 399 -16.49 -0.03 1.65
C VAL A 399 -15.93 -1.27 2.30
N ARG A 400 -16.53 -2.45 2.11
CA ARG A 400 -16.05 -3.70 2.72
C ARG A 400 -15.27 -4.56 1.73
N PHE A 401 -14.26 -5.26 2.25
CA PHE A 401 -13.61 -6.38 1.59
C PHE A 401 -13.70 -7.63 2.48
N GLY A 402 -13.55 -8.81 1.89
CA GLY A 402 -13.64 -10.10 2.58
C GLY A 402 -13.53 -11.27 1.61
N LEU A 403 -13.50 -12.50 2.14
CA LEU A 403 -13.28 -13.75 1.41
C LEU A 403 -14.56 -14.49 1.00
N ASP A 404 -15.72 -13.90 1.29
CA ASP A 404 -17.03 -14.29 0.76
C ASP A 404 -17.53 -13.30 -0.32
N ALA A 405 -18.75 -13.51 -0.81
CA ALA A 405 -19.38 -12.62 -1.78
C ALA A 405 -19.66 -11.23 -1.18
N PRO A 406 -19.45 -10.14 -1.94
CA PRO A 406 -19.76 -8.78 -1.49
C PRO A 406 -21.27 -8.60 -1.28
N ARG A 407 -21.67 -7.88 -0.22
CA ARG A 407 -23.05 -7.86 0.28
C ARG A 407 -23.79 -6.53 0.10
N ARG A 408 -23.12 -5.50 -0.43
CA ARG A 408 -23.67 -4.15 -0.68
C ARG A 408 -22.99 -3.53 -1.91
N PRO A 409 -23.61 -2.57 -2.61
CA PRO A 409 -22.96 -1.86 -3.70
C PRO A 409 -21.65 -1.20 -3.26
N GLY A 410 -20.61 -1.32 -4.09
CA GLY A 410 -19.27 -0.84 -3.82
C GLY A 410 -18.35 -1.84 -3.12
N ASP A 411 -18.88 -2.83 -2.38
CA ASP A 411 -18.09 -3.84 -1.66
C ASP A 411 -17.31 -4.76 -2.62
N TYR A 412 -16.16 -5.23 -2.16
CA TYR A 412 -15.25 -6.14 -2.84
C TYR A 412 -15.30 -7.54 -2.20
N GLY A 413 -15.11 -8.61 -2.96
CA GLY A 413 -15.15 -9.97 -2.39
C GLY A 413 -14.61 -11.07 -3.30
N LEU A 414 -14.86 -12.32 -2.87
CA LEU A 414 -14.62 -13.52 -3.66
C LEU A 414 -15.95 -14.21 -4.02
N VAL A 415 -16.07 -14.65 -5.27
CA VAL A 415 -17.12 -15.58 -5.70
C VAL A 415 -16.46 -16.77 -6.38
N VAL A 416 -16.92 -17.98 -6.07
CA VAL A 416 -16.43 -19.22 -6.70
C VAL A 416 -17.43 -19.65 -7.78
N GLU A 417 -16.98 -19.68 -9.02
CA GLU A 417 -17.77 -20.10 -10.18
C GLU A 417 -17.02 -21.19 -10.93
N ASN A 418 -17.68 -22.31 -11.25
CA ASN A 418 -17.09 -23.45 -11.95
C ASN A 418 -15.76 -23.97 -11.33
N GLY A 419 -15.61 -23.84 -10.02
CA GLY A 419 -14.40 -24.20 -9.26
C GLY A 419 -13.32 -23.13 -9.18
N MET A 420 -13.42 -22.04 -9.96
CA MET A 420 -12.47 -20.94 -9.97
C MET A 420 -12.92 -19.81 -9.04
N ALA A 421 -12.02 -19.29 -8.19
CA ALA A 421 -12.28 -18.13 -7.36
C ALA A 421 -12.00 -16.82 -8.14
N TRP A 422 -12.93 -15.88 -8.10
CA TRP A 422 -12.83 -14.57 -8.76
C TRP A 422 -12.78 -13.45 -7.73
N LEU A 423 -11.85 -12.49 -7.92
CA LEU A 423 -11.96 -11.17 -7.32
C LEU A 423 -13.16 -10.46 -7.97
N VAL A 424 -14.10 -9.98 -7.15
CA VAL A 424 -15.32 -9.31 -7.62
C VAL A 424 -15.57 -7.99 -6.89
N ARG A 425 -16.43 -7.16 -7.47
CA ARG A 425 -17.03 -5.97 -6.85
C ARG A 425 -18.54 -6.00 -7.06
N ALA A 426 -19.31 -5.70 -6.01
CA ALA A 426 -20.75 -5.47 -6.16
C ALA A 426 -21.03 -4.05 -6.68
N MET A 427 -22.02 -3.95 -7.55
CA MET A 427 -22.54 -2.71 -8.13
C MET A 427 -24.07 -2.69 -7.96
N GLU A 428 -24.67 -1.50 -7.97
CA GLU A 428 -26.13 -1.35 -8.04
C GLU A 428 -26.64 -1.96 -9.36
N ALA A 429 -27.77 -2.68 -9.35
CA ALA A 429 -28.38 -3.14 -10.59
C ALA A 429 -28.95 -1.97 -11.40
N ASP A 430 -28.61 -1.99 -12.69
CA ASP A 430 -29.09 -1.05 -13.71
C ASP A 430 -30.62 -0.96 -13.70
N GLU A 431 -31.16 0.25 -13.70
CA GLU A 431 -32.59 0.50 -13.63
C GLU A 431 -33.35 -0.04 -14.86
N THR A 432 -32.69 -0.17 -16.00
CA THR A 432 -33.25 -0.77 -17.21
C THR A 432 -33.59 -2.24 -17.03
N LEU A 433 -32.88 -2.97 -16.16
CA LEU A 433 -33.17 -4.38 -15.83
C LEU A 433 -34.42 -4.53 -14.95
N LYS A 434 -34.78 -3.50 -14.16
CA LYS A 434 -35.92 -3.53 -13.23
C LYS A 434 -37.27 -3.62 -13.98
N LEU A 435 -37.33 -3.14 -15.22
CA LEU A 435 -38.55 -3.16 -16.06
C LEU A 435 -38.99 -4.57 -16.51
N GLY A 436 -38.11 -5.59 -16.42
CA GLY A 436 -38.39 -6.95 -16.90
C GLY A 436 -39.05 -7.91 -15.90
N ARG A 437 -39.23 -7.52 -14.63
CA ARG A 437 -39.73 -8.42 -13.57
C ARG A 437 -40.81 -7.78 -12.70
N THR A 438 -42.04 -8.29 -12.80
CA THR A 438 -43.12 -8.01 -11.84
C THR A 438 -42.83 -8.67 -10.49
N ARG A 439 -42.06 -8.01 -9.62
CA ARG A 439 -41.82 -8.47 -8.23
C ARG A 439 -43.10 -8.37 -7.38
N ARG A 440 -43.19 -9.25 -6.38
CA ARG A 440 -44.14 -9.11 -5.26
C ARG A 440 -43.52 -8.20 -4.18
N ARG A 441 -44.37 -7.69 -3.29
CA ARG A 441 -44.09 -6.55 -2.41
C ARG A 441 -43.20 -6.86 -1.19
N ASP A 442 -42.83 -8.13 -0.97
CA ASP A 442 -42.11 -8.57 0.23
C ASP A 442 -40.62 -8.92 -0.03
N ASP A 443 -40.18 -8.93 -1.30
CA ASP A 443 -38.79 -9.23 -1.71
C ASP A 443 -37.99 -7.94 -2.01
N GLU A 444 -37.80 -7.08 -1.01
CA GLU A 444 -36.94 -5.87 -1.09
C GLU A 444 -35.44 -6.19 -0.84
N GLU A 445 -34.94 -7.30 -1.39
CA GLU A 445 -33.50 -7.48 -1.62
C GLU A 445 -33.10 -6.70 -2.89
N GLU A 446 -32.21 -5.72 -2.74
CA GLU A 446 -31.62 -4.99 -3.87
C GLU A 446 -30.86 -5.97 -4.77
N ASP A 447 -31.24 -6.09 -6.05
CA ASP A 447 -30.47 -6.90 -7.01
C ASP A 447 -29.04 -6.32 -7.11
N LEU A 448 -28.04 -7.09 -6.67
CA LEU A 448 -26.63 -6.71 -6.78
C LEU A 448 -26.04 -7.21 -8.09
N HIS A 449 -25.49 -6.32 -8.91
CA HIS A 449 -24.70 -6.71 -10.07
C HIS A 449 -23.26 -7.04 -9.65
N ILE A 450 -22.85 -8.29 -9.81
CA ILE A 450 -21.50 -8.75 -9.45
C ILE A 450 -20.55 -8.55 -10.65
N GLN A 451 -19.76 -7.47 -10.60
CA GLN A 451 -18.68 -7.21 -11.54
C GLN A 451 -17.49 -8.13 -11.25
N ARG A 452 -17.19 -9.05 -12.16
CA ARG A 452 -15.93 -9.83 -12.13
C ARG A 452 -14.75 -8.94 -12.49
N LEU A 453 -13.67 -9.02 -11.71
CA LEU A 453 -12.46 -8.20 -11.91
C LEU A 453 -11.34 -9.05 -12.53
N MET A 454 -10.93 -10.14 -11.87
CA MET A 454 -9.96 -11.12 -12.37
C MET A 454 -10.04 -12.42 -11.56
N PRO A 455 -9.56 -13.57 -12.07
CA PRO A 455 -9.36 -14.77 -11.27
C PRO A 455 -8.36 -14.53 -10.13
N ALA A 456 -8.61 -15.11 -8.96
CA ALA A 456 -7.66 -15.05 -7.83
C ALA A 456 -6.34 -15.77 -8.17
N ASP A 457 -6.40 -16.85 -8.95
CA ASP A 457 -5.22 -17.60 -9.43
C ASP A 457 -4.40 -16.87 -10.49
N ALA A 458 -4.86 -15.69 -10.97
CA ALA A 458 -4.09 -14.79 -11.81
C ALA A 458 -3.22 -13.80 -11.01
N LEU A 459 -3.31 -13.82 -9.67
CA LEU A 459 -2.34 -13.16 -8.80
C LEU A 459 -1.05 -13.99 -8.74
N ARG A 460 0.13 -13.36 -8.86
CA ARG A 460 1.42 -14.03 -8.62
C ARG A 460 1.60 -14.36 -7.14
N VAL A 461 1.10 -13.49 -6.26
CA VAL A 461 1.06 -13.70 -4.81
C VAL A 461 -0.07 -14.67 -4.42
N ARG A 462 0.31 -15.92 -4.14
CA ARG A 462 -0.59 -17.03 -3.80
C ARG A 462 -1.33 -16.83 -2.46
N GLY A 463 -2.41 -17.58 -2.28
CA GLY A 463 -3.12 -17.74 -0.99
C GLY A 463 -4.22 -16.71 -0.70
N ARG A 464 -5.26 -17.16 0.02
CA ARG A 464 -6.47 -16.35 0.34
C ARG A 464 -6.14 -15.01 1.02
N HIS A 465 -5.15 -14.98 1.90
CA HIS A 465 -4.77 -13.73 2.59
C HIS A 465 -4.23 -12.66 1.62
N ASN A 466 -3.61 -13.05 0.50
CA ASN A 466 -3.17 -12.10 -0.53
C ASN A 466 -4.31 -11.67 -1.45
N ALA A 467 -5.32 -12.53 -1.67
CA ALA A 467 -6.58 -12.10 -2.26
C ALA A 467 -7.28 -11.03 -1.41
N ALA A 468 -7.32 -11.20 -0.07
CA ALA A 468 -7.85 -10.18 0.84
C ALA A 468 -7.05 -8.86 0.79
N ASN A 469 -5.71 -8.94 0.79
CA ASN A 469 -4.84 -7.76 0.62
C ASN A 469 -5.11 -7.04 -0.71
N ALA A 470 -5.34 -7.79 -1.80
CA ALA A 470 -5.68 -7.24 -3.11
C ALA A 470 -7.05 -6.53 -3.15
N LEU A 471 -8.08 -7.13 -2.55
CA LEU A 471 -9.40 -6.50 -2.44
C LEU A 471 -9.33 -5.22 -1.59
N ALA A 472 -8.53 -5.21 -0.50
CA ALA A 472 -8.27 -4.02 0.30
C ALA A 472 -7.53 -2.92 -0.49
N ALA A 473 -6.48 -3.27 -1.24
CA ALA A 473 -5.72 -2.33 -2.06
C ALA A 473 -6.60 -1.69 -3.16
N LEU A 474 -7.42 -2.48 -3.86
CA LEU A 474 -8.39 -2.00 -4.84
C LEU A 474 -9.44 -1.08 -4.20
N ALA A 475 -9.98 -1.43 -3.03
CA ALA A 475 -10.94 -0.61 -2.30
C ALA A 475 -10.36 0.74 -1.86
N LEU A 476 -9.14 0.77 -1.32
CA LEU A 476 -8.45 2.01 -0.94
C LEU A 476 -8.14 2.90 -2.16
N ALA A 477 -7.59 2.31 -3.22
CA ALA A 477 -7.22 3.06 -4.42
C ALA A 477 -8.46 3.61 -5.17
N THR A 478 -9.54 2.83 -5.29
CA THR A 478 -10.80 3.35 -5.85
C THR A 478 -11.44 4.43 -4.97
N SER A 479 -11.31 4.34 -3.64
CA SER A 479 -11.79 5.37 -2.69
C SER A 479 -11.08 6.72 -2.82
N VAL A 480 -9.89 6.78 -3.44
CA VAL A 480 -9.18 8.03 -3.81
C VAL A 480 -9.26 8.36 -5.31
N GLY A 481 -10.21 7.75 -6.03
CA GLY A 481 -10.50 8.05 -7.43
C GLY A 481 -9.44 7.52 -8.41
N CYS A 482 -8.94 6.30 -8.20
CA CYS A 482 -8.10 5.60 -9.17
C CYS A 482 -8.96 4.63 -10.02
N PRO A 483 -8.88 4.66 -11.36
CA PRO A 483 -9.67 3.80 -12.24
C PRO A 483 -9.24 2.33 -12.18
N LEU A 484 -10.20 1.40 -12.16
CA LEU A 484 -9.96 -0.04 -11.98
C LEU A 484 -9.08 -0.67 -13.07
N ALA A 485 -9.28 -0.33 -14.35
CA ALA A 485 -8.62 -1.02 -15.47
C ALA A 485 -7.07 -1.08 -15.39
N PRO A 486 -6.34 0.03 -15.25
CA PRO A 486 -4.87 -0.02 -15.07
C PRO A 486 -4.45 -0.70 -13.76
N MET A 487 -5.27 -0.61 -12.70
CA MET A 487 -4.98 -1.27 -11.42
C MET A 487 -5.04 -2.79 -11.53
N LEU A 488 -6.01 -3.35 -12.26
CA LEU A 488 -6.10 -4.81 -12.49
C LEU A 488 -4.92 -5.34 -13.32
N HIS A 489 -4.37 -4.52 -14.22
CA HIS A 489 -3.13 -4.86 -14.94
C HIS A 489 -1.92 -4.87 -13.99
N GLY A 490 -1.72 -3.83 -13.17
CA GLY A 490 -0.63 -3.79 -12.17
C GLY A 490 -0.73 -4.89 -11.11
N LEU A 491 -1.95 -5.22 -10.67
CA LEU A 491 -2.23 -6.27 -9.70
C LEU A 491 -1.82 -7.67 -10.20
N ARG A 492 -1.95 -7.93 -11.51
CA ARG A 492 -1.49 -9.18 -12.16
C ARG A 492 0.04 -9.28 -12.23
N GLU A 493 0.77 -8.17 -12.14
CA GLU A 493 2.23 -8.12 -12.22
C GLU A 493 2.92 -8.12 -10.85
N TYR A 494 2.24 -7.67 -9.80
CA TYR A 494 2.77 -7.61 -8.44
C TYR A 494 3.27 -8.99 -7.93
N THR A 495 4.56 -9.08 -7.63
CA THR A 495 5.26 -10.31 -7.24
C THR A 495 5.31 -10.58 -5.74
N GLY A 496 5.04 -9.60 -4.90
CA GLY A 496 5.21 -9.69 -3.44
C GLY A 496 6.43 -8.93 -2.90
N GLU A 497 6.61 -9.01 -1.59
CA GLU A 497 7.69 -8.32 -0.85
C GLU A 497 8.84 -9.27 -0.52
N ARG A 498 10.09 -8.75 -0.48
CA ARG A 498 11.23 -9.47 0.10
C ARG A 498 10.97 -9.89 1.55
N HIS A 499 11.58 -11.00 1.98
CA HIS A 499 11.48 -11.62 3.30
C HIS A 499 10.04 -11.99 3.73
N ARG A 500 9.19 -12.37 2.76
CA ARG A 500 7.78 -12.73 2.99
C ARG A 500 7.37 -14.01 2.28
N VAL A 501 7.91 -15.13 2.75
CA VAL A 501 7.98 -16.42 2.04
C VAL A 501 8.74 -16.25 0.71
N GLU A 502 9.85 -15.50 0.77
CA GLU A 502 10.77 -15.31 -0.35
C GLU A 502 11.58 -16.59 -0.55
N TYR A 503 11.54 -17.17 -1.76
CA TYR A 503 12.42 -18.28 -2.13
C TYR A 503 13.86 -17.78 -2.17
N VAL A 504 14.74 -18.47 -1.43
CA VAL A 504 16.16 -18.13 -1.31
C VAL A 504 16.99 -18.96 -2.29
N HIS A 505 16.90 -20.29 -2.19
CA HIS A 505 17.62 -21.21 -3.05
C HIS A 505 17.07 -22.65 -2.90
N THR A 506 17.54 -23.56 -3.75
CA THR A 506 17.41 -25.01 -3.58
C THR A 506 18.77 -25.53 -3.17
N VAL A 507 18.85 -26.38 -2.14
CA VAL A 507 20.08 -27.09 -1.76
C VAL A 507 19.79 -28.56 -1.62
N ALA A 508 20.54 -29.43 -2.32
CA ALA A 508 20.33 -30.88 -2.35
C ALA A 508 18.87 -31.31 -2.64
N GLY A 509 18.14 -30.53 -3.45
CA GLY A 509 16.73 -30.76 -3.79
C GLY A 509 15.71 -30.34 -2.72
N VAL A 510 16.11 -29.60 -1.69
CA VAL A 510 15.24 -28.99 -0.67
C VAL A 510 15.16 -27.48 -0.92
N ASP A 511 13.98 -26.88 -0.86
CA ASP A 511 13.79 -25.45 -1.16
C ASP A 511 13.69 -24.58 0.10
N TYR A 512 14.41 -23.46 0.13
CA TYR A 512 14.57 -22.62 1.32
C TYR A 512 13.79 -21.31 1.19
N PHE A 513 13.03 -20.95 2.23
CA PHE A 513 12.12 -19.79 2.23
C PHE A 513 12.33 -18.87 3.45
N ASP A 514 12.52 -17.57 3.18
CA ASP A 514 12.61 -16.51 4.19
C ASP A 514 11.24 -15.82 4.39
N ASP A 515 10.64 -16.02 5.56
CA ASP A 515 9.52 -15.24 6.11
C ASP A 515 9.90 -14.64 7.48
N SER A 516 11.12 -14.10 7.59
CA SER A 516 11.62 -13.44 8.80
C SER A 516 10.74 -12.29 9.31
N LYS A 517 9.93 -11.69 8.41
CA LYS A 517 8.84 -10.72 8.70
C LYS A 517 7.63 -11.34 9.41
N GLY A 518 7.54 -12.67 9.50
CA GLY A 518 6.56 -13.44 10.25
C GLY A 518 6.74 -13.32 11.78
N THR A 519 6.67 -12.10 12.31
CA THR A 519 6.98 -11.79 13.73
C THR A 519 5.80 -11.99 14.70
N ASN A 520 4.73 -12.64 14.26
CA ASN A 520 3.57 -13.00 15.07
C ASN A 520 2.98 -14.34 14.61
N VAL A 521 2.26 -15.02 15.50
CA VAL A 521 1.68 -16.36 15.28
C VAL A 521 0.77 -16.39 14.04
N GLY A 522 -0.07 -15.37 13.86
CA GLY A 522 -0.99 -15.30 12.71
C GLY A 522 -0.29 -15.22 11.35
N ALA A 523 0.90 -14.61 11.29
CA ALA A 523 1.71 -14.61 10.07
C ALA A 523 2.22 -16.02 9.75
N THR A 524 2.76 -16.73 10.75
CA THR A 524 3.32 -18.07 10.58
C THR A 524 2.27 -19.14 10.25
N VAL A 525 1.07 -19.04 10.83
CA VAL A 525 -0.08 -19.87 10.41
C VAL A 525 -0.42 -19.63 8.94
N ALA A 526 -0.38 -18.38 8.46
CA ALA A 526 -0.64 -18.05 7.07
C ALA A 526 0.48 -18.50 6.11
N ALA A 527 1.74 -18.43 6.54
CA ALA A 527 2.91 -18.89 5.77
C ALA A 527 2.93 -20.42 5.61
N LEU A 528 2.77 -21.17 6.72
CA LEU A 528 2.71 -22.64 6.69
C LEU A 528 1.57 -23.16 5.81
N ASN A 529 0.35 -22.63 6.01
CA ASN A 529 -0.81 -23.06 5.22
C ASN A 529 -0.73 -22.63 3.74
N GLY A 530 -0.08 -21.50 3.44
CA GLY A 530 0.16 -21.07 2.06
C GLY A 530 1.16 -21.99 1.35
N LEU A 531 2.38 -22.09 1.89
CA LEU A 531 3.47 -22.86 1.30
C LEU A 531 3.15 -24.35 1.14
N ALA A 532 2.37 -24.92 2.07
CA ALA A 532 1.96 -26.32 1.99
C ALA A 532 0.87 -26.62 0.94
N LEU A 533 0.08 -25.62 0.53
CA LEU A 533 -0.88 -25.79 -0.58
C LEU A 533 -0.15 -25.83 -1.92
N ASP A 534 0.83 -24.96 -2.13
CA ASP A 534 1.63 -24.91 -3.37
C ASP A 534 2.60 -26.11 -3.52
N ARG A 535 2.83 -26.89 -2.44
CA ARG A 535 3.82 -27.98 -2.38
C ARG A 535 3.28 -29.38 -2.05
N ALA A 536 1.97 -29.55 -1.88
CA ALA A 536 1.40 -30.86 -1.53
C ALA A 536 1.79 -31.94 -2.57
N PRO A 537 2.30 -33.12 -2.16
CA PRO A 537 2.27 -33.71 -0.81
C PRO A 537 3.55 -33.53 0.04
N ALA A 538 4.49 -32.67 -0.36
CA ALA A 538 5.73 -32.45 0.38
C ALA A 538 5.51 -31.77 1.74
N ARG A 539 6.50 -31.83 2.63
CA ARG A 539 6.43 -31.28 4.00
C ARG A 539 7.38 -30.09 4.20
N ILE A 540 7.21 -29.43 5.35
CA ILE A 540 7.99 -28.26 5.74
C ILE A 540 8.84 -28.60 6.99
N ALA A 541 10.14 -28.30 6.96
CA ALA A 541 10.95 -28.18 8.18
C ALA A 541 10.96 -26.69 8.59
N VAL A 542 10.30 -26.35 9.69
CA VAL A 542 10.04 -24.94 10.07
C VAL A 542 10.95 -24.49 11.21
N ILE A 543 11.47 -23.27 11.12
CA ILE A 543 12.24 -22.61 12.18
C ILE A 543 11.33 -21.60 12.88
N LEU A 544 11.13 -21.79 14.19
CA LEU A 544 10.29 -20.96 15.06
C LEU A 544 11.10 -20.33 16.21
N GLY A 545 10.65 -19.18 16.70
CA GLY A 545 11.11 -18.58 17.95
C GLY A 545 11.85 -17.24 17.84
N GLY A 546 12.29 -16.75 19.00
CA GLY A 546 12.65 -15.36 19.28
C GLY A 546 11.88 -14.81 20.48
N ASP A 547 11.66 -13.49 20.50
CA ASP A 547 10.81 -12.80 21.48
C ASP A 547 9.32 -12.83 21.10
N GLY A 548 8.53 -13.59 21.84
CA GLY A 548 7.12 -13.89 21.55
C GLY A 548 6.12 -12.87 22.10
N LYS A 549 6.54 -11.89 22.91
CA LYS A 549 5.69 -10.81 23.47
C LYS A 549 4.43 -11.28 24.23
N GLY A 550 4.43 -12.49 24.78
CA GLY A 550 3.25 -13.07 25.45
C GLY A 550 2.07 -13.41 24.51
N GLN A 551 2.35 -13.76 23.26
CA GLN A 551 1.35 -14.37 22.37
C GLN A 551 0.94 -15.78 22.83
N ASP A 552 -0.28 -16.21 22.50
CA ASP A 552 -0.64 -17.62 22.53
C ASP A 552 -0.12 -18.33 21.27
N PHE A 553 0.67 -19.39 21.46
CA PHE A 553 1.21 -20.23 20.38
C PHE A 553 0.29 -21.38 19.97
N SER A 554 -0.84 -21.62 20.68
CA SER A 554 -1.78 -22.70 20.36
C SER A 554 -2.30 -22.72 18.91
N PRO A 555 -2.49 -21.58 18.19
CA PRO A 555 -2.90 -21.60 16.78
C PRO A 555 -1.89 -22.26 15.82
N LEU A 556 -0.63 -22.48 16.24
CA LEU A 556 0.37 -23.19 15.44
C LEU A 556 0.13 -24.72 15.41
N VAL A 557 -0.66 -25.27 16.35
CA VAL A 557 -0.84 -26.72 16.52
C VAL A 557 -1.43 -27.40 15.27
N GLU A 558 -2.46 -26.83 14.64
CA GLU A 558 -3.06 -27.41 13.42
C GLU A 558 -2.07 -27.41 12.23
N PRO A 559 -1.52 -26.26 11.77
CA PRO A 559 -0.64 -26.25 10.60
C PRO A 559 0.65 -27.04 10.84
N VAL A 560 1.22 -27.03 12.05
CA VAL A 560 2.41 -27.83 12.37
C VAL A 560 2.08 -29.33 12.31
N SER A 561 1.01 -29.79 12.97
CA SER A 561 0.61 -31.22 12.92
C SER A 561 0.36 -31.72 11.50
N ARG A 562 -0.18 -30.85 10.64
CA ARG A 562 -0.64 -31.19 9.29
C ARG A 562 0.45 -31.13 8.23
N HIS A 563 1.39 -30.17 8.34
CA HIS A 563 2.32 -29.83 7.26
C HIS A 563 3.80 -29.96 7.64
N ALA A 564 4.15 -29.96 8.93
CA ALA A 564 5.54 -30.05 9.34
C ALA A 564 6.10 -31.47 9.25
N ARG A 565 7.41 -31.57 8.98
CA ARG A 565 8.24 -32.75 9.23
C ARG A 565 9.05 -32.61 10.52
N TYR A 566 9.47 -31.38 10.82
CA TYR A 566 10.38 -31.05 11.91
C TYR A 566 10.21 -29.59 12.31
N VAL A 567 10.49 -29.28 13.58
CA VAL A 567 10.52 -27.91 14.12
C VAL A 567 11.87 -27.64 14.77
N ALA A 568 12.63 -26.68 14.23
CA ALA A 568 13.79 -26.10 14.93
C ALA A 568 13.35 -24.88 15.73
N LEU A 569 13.76 -24.80 17.01
CA LEU A 569 13.37 -23.76 17.94
C LEU A 569 14.57 -22.88 18.33
N ILE A 570 14.42 -21.56 18.28
CA ILE A 570 15.46 -20.58 18.64
C ILE A 570 14.95 -19.49 19.58
N GLY A 571 15.87 -18.80 20.26
CA GLY A 571 15.57 -17.58 21.02
C GLY A 571 14.79 -17.78 22.32
N ARG A 572 14.37 -16.67 22.92
CA ARG A 572 13.86 -16.60 24.30
C ARG A 572 12.68 -17.53 24.57
N ASP A 573 11.65 -17.45 23.72
CA ASP A 573 10.37 -18.12 23.97
C ASP A 573 10.29 -19.52 23.33
N ALA A 574 11.41 -20.06 22.84
CA ALA A 574 11.53 -21.41 22.29
C ALA A 574 10.88 -22.48 23.20
N GLY A 575 11.09 -22.39 24.52
CA GLY A 575 10.50 -23.32 25.48
C GLY A 575 8.98 -23.21 25.64
N LEU A 576 8.37 -22.07 25.33
CA LEU A 576 6.91 -21.90 25.32
C LEU A 576 6.29 -22.49 24.05
N ILE A 577 6.97 -22.31 22.90
CA ILE A 577 6.59 -22.90 21.62
C ILE A 577 6.68 -24.43 21.68
N GLU A 578 7.74 -24.97 22.29
CA GLU A 578 7.90 -26.41 22.54
C GLU A 578 6.73 -26.99 23.34
N GLN A 579 6.31 -26.30 24.42
CA GLN A 579 5.18 -26.72 25.26
C GLN A 579 3.84 -26.65 24.52
N ALA A 580 3.61 -25.60 23.73
CA ALA A 580 2.39 -25.45 22.94
C ALA A 580 2.26 -26.52 21.83
N LEU A 581 3.39 -26.89 21.21
CA LEU A 581 3.44 -27.85 20.10
C LEU A 581 3.67 -29.31 20.53
N ALA A 582 3.87 -29.59 21.82
CA ALA A 582 4.10 -30.95 22.34
C ALA A 582 2.98 -31.95 21.99
N SER A 583 1.76 -31.47 21.77
CA SER A 583 0.60 -32.27 21.35
C SER A 583 0.63 -32.73 19.88
N THR A 584 1.46 -32.11 19.04
CA THR A 584 1.51 -32.39 17.59
C THR A 584 2.21 -33.71 17.25
N GLY A 585 3.08 -34.20 18.12
CA GLY A 585 3.95 -35.37 17.86
C GLY A 585 5.02 -35.15 16.78
N VAL A 586 5.16 -33.94 16.24
CA VAL A 586 6.22 -33.59 15.28
C VAL A 586 7.56 -33.52 16.05
N PRO A 587 8.67 -34.10 15.51
CA PRO A 587 9.98 -33.96 16.15
C PRO A 587 10.43 -32.50 16.26
N MET A 588 10.94 -32.11 17.45
CA MET A 588 11.38 -30.75 17.75
C MET A 588 12.77 -30.75 18.41
N GLU A 589 13.51 -29.65 18.29
CA GLU A 589 14.80 -29.46 18.97
C GLU A 589 15.10 -27.96 19.16
N ARG A 590 15.89 -27.60 20.18
CA ARG A 590 16.26 -26.21 20.53
C ARG A 590 17.71 -25.92 20.18
N PHE A 591 17.95 -24.74 19.59
CA PHE A 591 19.26 -24.29 19.13
C PHE A 591 19.60 -22.89 19.66
N GLU A 592 20.87 -22.68 20.01
CA GLU A 592 21.40 -21.39 20.45
C GLU A 592 21.60 -20.41 19.29
N THR A 593 21.69 -20.89 18.04
CA THR A 593 21.95 -20.08 16.85
C THR A 593 21.05 -20.49 15.67
N LEU A 594 20.71 -19.50 14.83
CA LEU A 594 19.96 -19.73 13.59
C LEU A 594 20.73 -20.62 12.59
N PRO A 595 22.04 -20.44 12.34
CA PRO A 595 22.85 -21.39 11.56
C PRO A 595 22.70 -22.86 11.97
N ALA A 596 22.74 -23.16 13.27
CA ALA A 596 22.55 -24.52 13.76
C ALA A 596 21.13 -25.04 13.48
N ALA A 597 20.11 -24.19 13.65
CA ALA A 597 18.72 -24.52 13.31
C ALA A 597 18.52 -24.78 11.80
N VAL A 598 19.14 -24.00 10.91
CA VAL A 598 19.06 -24.18 9.45
C VAL A 598 19.67 -25.53 9.06
N ARG A 599 20.88 -25.85 9.53
CA ARG A 599 21.52 -27.15 9.26
C ARG A 599 20.74 -28.32 9.86
N ALA A 600 20.15 -28.15 11.03
CA ALA A 600 19.31 -29.16 11.68
C ALA A 600 17.98 -29.43 10.96
N CYS A 601 17.40 -28.41 10.30
CA CYS A 601 16.30 -28.55 9.36
C CYS A 601 16.74 -29.26 8.07
N ALA A 602 17.86 -28.84 7.48
CA ALA A 602 18.42 -29.42 6.25
C ALA A 602 18.70 -30.92 6.40
N ALA A 603 19.33 -31.33 7.50
CA ALA A 603 19.63 -32.73 7.82
C ALA A 603 18.39 -33.60 8.09
N ARG A 604 17.18 -33.02 8.10
CA ARG A 604 15.91 -33.71 8.34
C ARG A 604 14.88 -33.54 7.21
N ALA A 605 15.07 -32.56 6.33
CA ALA A 605 14.29 -32.42 5.11
C ALA A 605 14.64 -33.53 4.10
N HIS A 606 13.68 -33.91 3.26
CA HIS A 606 13.87 -34.83 2.15
C HIS A 606 13.76 -34.03 0.83
N ALA A 607 14.38 -34.50 -0.25
CA ALA A 607 14.23 -33.85 -1.56
C ALA A 607 12.74 -33.68 -1.93
N GLY A 608 12.37 -32.46 -2.35
CA GLY A 608 10.99 -32.01 -2.59
C GLY A 608 10.34 -31.26 -1.41
N ASP A 609 10.82 -31.44 -0.17
CA ASP A 609 10.38 -30.65 0.98
C ASP A 609 10.88 -29.19 0.90
N ALA A 610 10.38 -28.36 1.82
CA ALA A 610 10.86 -27.00 2.03
C ALA A 610 11.40 -26.77 3.45
N VAL A 611 12.39 -25.87 3.59
CA VAL A 611 12.78 -25.26 4.87
C VAL A 611 12.19 -23.86 4.94
N LEU A 612 11.41 -23.57 6.00
CA LEU A 612 10.73 -22.28 6.17
C LEU A 612 11.22 -21.57 7.43
N MET A 613 11.83 -20.39 7.25
CA MET A 613 12.14 -19.47 8.34
C MET A 613 10.96 -18.52 8.58
N SER A 614 9.97 -18.97 9.37
CA SER A 614 8.76 -18.21 9.69
C SER A 614 8.56 -18.17 11.21
N PRO A 615 9.21 -17.24 11.93
CA PRO A 615 9.55 -17.44 13.34
C PRO A 615 8.43 -17.28 14.38
N ALA A 616 7.24 -16.79 14.03
CA ALA A 616 6.14 -16.40 14.93
C ALA A 616 6.48 -15.32 15.99
N CYS A 617 7.74 -14.90 16.10
CA CYS A 617 8.28 -14.03 17.14
C CYS A 617 9.08 -12.84 16.57
N ALA A 618 9.18 -11.76 17.34
CA ALA A 618 10.14 -10.70 17.09
C ALA A 618 11.59 -11.20 17.22
N SER A 619 12.54 -10.44 16.67
CA SER A 619 13.94 -10.86 16.53
C SER A 619 14.88 -10.29 17.60
N LEU A 620 14.38 -9.39 18.47
CA LEU A 620 15.20 -8.44 19.23
C LEU A 620 15.96 -9.07 20.40
N ASP A 621 15.70 -10.33 20.72
CA ASP A 621 16.44 -11.15 21.66
C ASP A 621 17.75 -11.73 21.10
N MET A 622 17.87 -11.86 19.77
CA MET A 622 19.02 -12.45 19.09
C MET A 622 19.62 -11.60 17.95
N PHE A 623 18.86 -10.65 17.37
CA PHE A 623 19.21 -9.93 16.14
C PHE A 623 18.84 -8.44 16.21
N ARG A 624 19.61 -7.58 15.52
CA ARG A 624 19.38 -6.12 15.44
C ARG A 624 17.94 -5.76 15.02
N ASN A 625 17.38 -6.48 14.07
CA ASN A 625 16.03 -6.37 13.54
C ASN A 625 15.69 -7.66 12.75
N TYR A 626 14.50 -7.74 12.15
CA TYR A 626 14.11 -8.91 11.34
C TYR A 626 14.95 -9.05 10.05
N GLY A 627 15.40 -7.95 9.46
CA GLY A 627 16.28 -7.96 8.27
C GLY A 627 17.58 -8.69 8.56
N HIS A 628 18.25 -8.39 9.68
CA HIS A 628 19.44 -9.13 10.13
C HIS A 628 19.19 -10.62 10.39
N ARG A 629 17.95 -11.00 10.73
CA ARG A 629 17.56 -12.40 10.89
C ARG A 629 17.39 -13.11 9.53
N GLY A 630 16.86 -12.40 8.53
CA GLY A 630 16.85 -12.86 7.12
C GLY A 630 18.26 -12.92 6.51
N GLU A 631 19.09 -11.88 6.69
CA GLU A 631 20.52 -11.83 6.30
C GLU A 631 21.27 -13.10 6.76
N VAL A 632 21.13 -13.47 8.04
CA VAL A 632 21.78 -14.65 8.63
C VAL A 632 21.19 -15.97 8.09
N PHE A 633 19.89 -16.03 7.81
CA PHE A 633 19.27 -17.21 7.18
C PHE A 633 19.79 -17.42 5.75
N VAL A 634 19.75 -16.37 4.93
CA VAL A 634 20.19 -16.40 3.53
C VAL A 634 21.67 -16.75 3.42
N ALA A 635 22.53 -16.14 4.26
CA ALA A 635 23.96 -16.43 4.27
C ALA A 635 24.27 -17.90 4.61
N GLU A 636 23.53 -18.52 5.52
CA GLU A 636 23.73 -19.94 5.87
C GLU A 636 23.29 -20.87 4.73
N VAL A 637 22.15 -20.57 4.08
CA VAL A 637 21.67 -21.33 2.91
C VAL A 637 22.67 -21.25 1.75
N GLN A 638 23.24 -20.06 1.51
CA GLN A 638 24.29 -19.86 0.50
C GLN A 638 25.59 -20.60 0.85
N ALA A 639 26.00 -20.61 2.13
CA ALA A 639 27.15 -21.39 2.58
C ALA A 639 26.95 -22.90 2.37
N MET A 640 25.76 -23.42 2.70
CA MET A 640 25.42 -24.83 2.47
C MET A 640 25.36 -25.19 0.98
N ALA A 641 24.87 -24.31 0.11
CA ALA A 641 24.90 -24.51 -1.34
C ALA A 641 26.34 -24.62 -1.87
N ALA A 642 27.20 -23.68 -1.46
CA ALA A 642 28.62 -23.69 -1.79
C ALA A 642 29.35 -24.95 -1.27
N GLU A 643 28.97 -25.48 -0.10
CA GLU A 643 29.47 -26.76 0.42
C GLU A 643 29.06 -27.99 -0.41
N GLN A 644 27.94 -27.93 -1.14
CA GLN A 644 27.52 -28.95 -2.12
C GLN A 644 28.10 -28.72 -3.53
N GLY A 645 28.75 -27.58 -3.77
CA GLY A 645 29.17 -27.15 -5.12
C GLY A 645 28.03 -26.56 -5.97
N GLU A 646 26.88 -26.29 -5.36
CA GLU A 646 25.73 -25.62 -5.98
C GLU A 646 25.98 -24.09 -5.90
N ILE A 647 26.41 -23.49 -7.02
CA ILE A 647 26.67 -22.04 -7.09
C ILE A 647 25.35 -21.31 -7.29
N ALA A 648 25.02 -20.39 -6.39
CA ALA A 648 23.84 -19.53 -6.50
C ALA A 648 23.92 -18.62 -7.74
N SER A 649 22.82 -18.53 -8.47
CA SER A 649 22.63 -17.78 -9.73
C SER A 649 21.91 -16.46 -9.53
#